data_AF-A0AA51SAI8-F1
#
_entry.id   AF-A0AA51SAI8-F1
#
_cell.length_a   1.000
_cell.length_b   1.000
_cell.length_c   1.000
_cell.angle_alpha   90.00
_cell.angle_beta   90.00
_cell.angle_gamma   90.00
#
_symmetry.space_group_name_H-M   'P 1'
#
loop_
_entity.id
_entity.type
_entity.pdbx_description
1 polymer ?
#
loop_
_entity_poly.entity_id
_entity_poly.type
_entity_poly.pdbx_seq_one_letter_code
_entity_poly.pdbx_strand_id
1 'polypeptide(L)'
;MNKLRLSKLTGAIILALGVSASAMAADTSSAMRGKITTPSGESAANVKIKVIHGPTGTVSELTTNSSGTFIANGLRVGGPYTVIIDSDTFNDTTLENIYLELGDTYRLNSQLRPLNMEKIEVSGYKIVQQSGGSSSSFGEDTIQNMPSFNRDIKDIARLNPLANINGNGELTFAGNNPRSNSLTVDGIGQNDDFGLSFGGYPTSQPPVALDAIEQISVDVSPFSAAKGNFGGGTINAVTKSGTNEFKFSGFYETSTPDMAGDVDSISQVYANGRPALDEDGHRTFVTEQVKPIQTEARYGFNFGGPILEDKLFYFVNYNAWKSELDLDYGFEGSGAANEYDVTKESFDQFLSILDNVYGMQDSLGGDPKDTNESLLVKLSWNINDDHRLDFTYQWQDDKDERNFGTGGSTVSLASNRYTYATKFNNFATKLYSDWNEDFSTEIGIAYKDVTSDSITNSKIGSVKVEEYFRGPAYQFGTDEYRHANKAATENLTLTFDGTYLLDEHQIKFGAKYESLNLYNLFAANSLGSWEFDNFAGFENREVGNYKGKHDFTYSNAYTNNSADTAYDATRSQFALYVEDTFYATDDLEVTAGVRYERLASDDKPTLNEKFLETYGFTNQENLDGVDIILPRVGFKYYATEALTINGGVGRFQGGIPNVWYNNSFQKDGLTFVDAPQSVIDGYYANNPVDITQVPDEIKGSLVQGAGSTNYIDPNFKLPSSIRAQVGFDYEFDSEFLGNGFKWQAEIAYHKKENEAVWHNTAIKPVGTTADGDRIIYEGIYEGDLKDNFDIAMTNSAEDGRSVIFSTALAKEWDNGLYISTSYAHQDITEASGGSSSQAQSNYKHTITQSRNVDLAQRGAYEVEHSFKVNVSYNTELFSGYQTKFNMYFERRSGRPFSYTMGLYEKDDLGDTRDFYSNSAYLAYIPTGADDANVNWDESGLSWSELETLLNRAGISERGQILNRNTGTQPWVTTMDISVKQEIPGFAEGHKGEVYFMIDNFANLLNSDWGVEKRLGYSDQAVYDLAGIDDEGRYIINNRHNGADVRNYSQISTSSSAWQAKIGVSYKF
;
A
#
# COMPACT_ATOMS: atom_id res chain seq x y z
N MET A 1 -6.59 -47.17 45.57
CA MET A 1 -6.92 -45.73 45.58
C MET A 1 -5.64 -44.91 45.74
N ASN A 2 -5.04 -44.46 44.64
CA ASN A 2 -4.03 -43.40 44.69
C ASN A 2 -4.69 -42.12 44.16
N LYS A 3 -4.87 -41.11 45.03
CA LYS A 3 -5.41 -39.82 44.64
C LYS A 3 -4.30 -39.01 43.97
N LEU A 4 -4.29 -38.96 42.65
CA LEU A 4 -3.50 -37.97 41.91
C LEU A 4 -4.00 -36.58 42.33
N ARG A 5 -3.14 -35.80 42.98
CA ARG A 5 -3.40 -34.39 43.26
C ARG A 5 -2.95 -33.60 42.02
N LEU A 6 -3.90 -33.02 41.28
CA LEU A 6 -3.53 -32.03 40.26
C LEU A 6 -2.71 -30.93 40.92
N SER A 7 -1.56 -30.61 40.31
CA SER A 7 -0.76 -29.49 40.76
C SER A 7 -1.49 -28.19 40.43
N LYS A 8 -1.27 -27.13 41.23
CA LYS A 8 -1.84 -25.81 40.91
C LYS A 8 -1.33 -25.28 39.56
N LEU A 9 -0.16 -25.73 39.11
CA LEU A 9 0.40 -25.39 37.79
C LEU A 9 -0.41 -26.07 36.67
N THR A 10 -0.74 -27.36 36.83
CA THR A 10 -1.59 -28.10 35.88
C THR A 10 -3.01 -27.54 35.84
N GLY A 11 -3.55 -27.15 37.01
CA GLY A 11 -4.84 -26.45 37.09
C GLY A 11 -4.80 -25.07 36.43
N ALA A 12 -3.72 -24.31 36.60
CA ALA A 12 -3.53 -23.02 35.94
C ALA A 12 -3.34 -23.15 34.43
N ILE A 13 -2.62 -24.18 33.96
CA ILE A 13 -2.47 -24.49 32.53
C ILE A 13 -3.82 -24.90 31.93
N ILE A 14 -4.62 -25.72 32.60
CA ILE A 14 -5.97 -26.11 32.12
C ILE A 14 -6.96 -24.94 32.17
N LEU A 15 -6.81 -23.98 33.09
CA LEU A 15 -7.62 -22.75 33.11
C LEU A 15 -7.12 -21.68 32.12
N ALA A 16 -5.82 -21.64 31.80
CA ALA A 16 -5.26 -20.78 30.75
C ALA A 16 -5.57 -21.31 29.34
N LEU A 17 -5.62 -22.63 29.16
CA LEU A 17 -6.16 -23.31 27.97
C LEU A 17 -7.71 -23.34 27.96
N GLY A 18 -8.34 -22.95 29.06
CA GLY A 18 -9.80 -22.99 29.26
C GLY A 18 -10.52 -21.70 28.89
N VAL A 19 -9.79 -20.67 28.48
CA VAL A 19 -10.32 -19.38 28.00
C VAL A 19 -9.50 -18.95 26.78
N SER A 20 -9.67 -19.67 25.68
CA SER A 20 -8.93 -19.46 24.43
C SER A 20 -9.92 -19.40 23.27
N ALA A 21 -10.53 -18.22 23.09
CA ALA A 21 -11.42 -17.96 21.98
C ALA A 21 -10.58 -17.69 20.71
N SER A 22 -10.45 -18.73 19.90
CA SER A 22 -10.75 -18.76 18.47
C SER A 22 -10.03 -17.71 17.58
N ALA A 23 -9.28 -18.17 16.58
CA ALA A 23 -8.16 -17.45 15.98
C ALA A 23 -8.01 -17.72 14.41
N MET A 24 -7.26 -16.99 13.54
CA MET A 24 -7.45 -16.95 12.05
C MET A 24 -6.49 -17.62 11.03
N ALA A 25 -7.06 -18.26 10.00
CA ALA A 25 -6.37 -18.69 8.78
C ALA A 25 -5.83 -17.55 7.89
N ALA A 26 -4.50 -17.45 7.83
CA ALA A 26 -3.80 -17.16 6.59
C ALA A 26 -3.21 -18.47 6.05
N ASP A 27 -3.30 -18.69 4.74
CA ASP A 27 -2.70 -19.86 4.10
C ASP A 27 -1.17 -19.75 4.18
N THR A 28 -0.54 -20.76 4.78
CA THR A 28 0.92 -20.89 4.94
C THR A 28 1.40 -22.27 4.48
N SER A 29 0.49 -22.99 3.84
CA SER A 29 0.51 -24.42 3.56
C SER A 29 -0.30 -24.66 2.29
N SER A 30 -0.19 -25.88 1.79
CA SER A 30 -1.04 -26.42 0.73
C SER A 30 -1.87 -27.57 1.29
N ALA A 31 -2.89 -27.98 0.54
CA ALA A 31 -3.65 -29.19 0.83
C ALA A 31 -3.69 -30.14 -0.37
N MET A 32 -3.97 -31.41 -0.11
CA MET A 32 -4.25 -32.42 -1.11
C MET A 32 -5.55 -33.13 -0.75
N ARG A 33 -6.50 -33.21 -1.67
CA ARG A 33 -7.78 -33.90 -1.49
C ARG A 33 -7.98 -34.85 -2.65
N GLY A 34 -8.47 -36.06 -2.39
CA GLY A 34 -8.65 -37.04 -3.46
C GLY A 34 -9.79 -38.02 -3.24
N LYS A 35 -10.33 -38.54 -4.34
CA LYS A 35 -11.32 -39.63 -4.36
C LYS A 35 -10.72 -40.84 -5.08
N ILE A 36 -10.54 -41.93 -4.34
CA ILE A 36 -10.00 -43.19 -4.85
C ILE A 36 -11.15 -44.15 -5.16
N THR A 37 -11.11 -44.74 -6.36
CA THR A 37 -12.13 -45.68 -6.83
C THR A 37 -11.53 -47.04 -7.17
N THR A 38 -12.36 -48.09 -7.09
CA THR A 38 -12.04 -49.44 -7.54
C THR A 38 -12.09 -49.55 -9.07
N PRO A 39 -11.58 -50.64 -9.67
CA PRO A 39 -11.76 -50.89 -11.12
C PRO A 39 -13.22 -50.95 -11.59
N SER A 40 -14.20 -51.16 -10.69
CA SER A 40 -15.64 -51.11 -10.98
C SER A 40 -16.24 -49.69 -10.94
N GLY A 41 -15.48 -48.69 -10.52
CA GLY A 41 -15.94 -47.31 -10.32
C GLY A 41 -16.61 -47.05 -8.96
N GLU A 42 -16.57 -48.02 -8.06
CA GLU A 42 -17.10 -47.89 -6.68
C GLU A 42 -16.05 -47.22 -5.78
N SER A 43 -16.47 -46.53 -4.72
CA SER A 43 -15.57 -45.93 -3.74
C SER A 43 -14.64 -46.95 -3.08
N ALA A 44 -13.33 -46.67 -3.07
CA ALA A 44 -12.34 -47.53 -2.44
C ALA A 44 -11.99 -47.02 -1.03
N ALA A 45 -12.68 -47.56 -0.02
CA ALA A 45 -12.46 -47.24 1.39
C ALA A 45 -11.31 -48.08 2.00
N ASN A 46 -10.67 -47.57 3.06
CA ASN A 46 -9.54 -48.20 3.77
C ASN A 46 -8.26 -48.36 2.92
N VAL A 47 -8.08 -47.51 1.91
CA VAL A 47 -6.85 -47.44 1.09
C VAL A 47 -5.87 -46.50 1.77
N LYS A 48 -4.60 -46.89 1.89
CA LYS A 48 -3.57 -46.05 2.51
C LYS A 48 -3.00 -45.08 1.49
N ILE A 49 -2.83 -43.84 1.91
CA ILE A 49 -2.23 -42.77 1.14
C ILE A 49 -1.01 -42.28 1.93
N LYS A 50 0.17 -42.33 1.32
CA LYS A 50 1.40 -41.76 1.87
C LYS A 50 1.84 -40.61 0.99
N VAL A 51 1.83 -39.39 1.55
CA VAL A 51 2.30 -38.17 0.90
C VAL A 51 3.69 -37.85 1.44
N ILE A 52 4.72 -37.90 0.59
CA ILE A 52 6.12 -37.77 0.97
C ILE A 52 6.69 -36.50 0.34
N HIS A 53 7.17 -35.57 1.16
CA HIS A 53 7.87 -34.36 0.71
C HIS A 53 9.36 -34.65 0.54
N GLY A 54 9.83 -34.74 -0.71
CA GLY A 54 11.22 -35.12 -1.03
C GLY A 54 12.30 -34.29 -0.32
N PRO A 55 12.25 -32.94 -0.35
CA PRO A 55 13.31 -32.10 0.23
C PRO A 55 13.52 -32.20 1.75
N THR A 56 12.55 -32.69 2.51
CA THR A 56 12.61 -32.77 4.00
C THR A 56 12.32 -34.15 4.57
N GLY A 57 12.09 -35.16 3.72
CA GLY A 57 11.71 -36.52 4.16
C GLY A 57 10.37 -36.61 4.92
N THR A 58 9.58 -35.53 4.95
CA THR A 58 8.32 -35.48 5.73
C THR A 58 7.29 -36.41 5.11
N VAL A 59 6.69 -37.28 5.92
CA VAL A 59 5.65 -38.22 5.51
C VAL A 59 4.35 -37.88 6.24
N SER A 60 3.26 -37.78 5.49
CA SER A 60 1.89 -37.82 6.02
C SER A 60 1.23 -39.12 5.56
N GLU A 61 0.85 -39.99 6.50
CA GLU A 61 0.12 -41.25 6.24
C GLU A 61 -1.33 -41.11 6.71
N LEU A 62 -2.28 -41.43 5.82
CA LEU A 62 -3.72 -41.23 6.01
C LEU A 62 -4.50 -42.28 5.20
N THR A 63 -5.77 -42.47 5.53
CA THR A 63 -6.59 -43.55 4.96
C THR A 63 -7.83 -42.98 4.26
N THR A 64 -8.30 -43.62 3.19
CA THR A 64 -9.57 -43.23 2.55
C THR A 64 -10.78 -43.63 3.40
N ASN A 65 -11.71 -42.69 3.57
CA ASN A 65 -12.96 -42.90 4.31
C ASN A 65 -13.96 -43.78 3.53
N SER A 66 -15.17 -43.94 4.08
CA SER A 66 -16.20 -44.80 3.48
C SER A 66 -16.67 -44.37 2.07
N SER A 67 -16.52 -43.09 1.73
CA SER A 67 -16.79 -42.52 0.41
C SER A 67 -15.60 -42.64 -0.55
N GLY A 68 -14.49 -43.26 -0.10
CA GLY A 68 -13.23 -43.35 -0.85
C GLY A 68 -12.46 -42.02 -0.90
N THR A 69 -12.86 -41.05 -0.08
CA THR A 69 -12.25 -39.71 -0.04
C THR A 69 -11.17 -39.64 1.02
N PHE A 70 -10.14 -38.83 0.78
CA PHE A 70 -9.14 -38.47 1.76
C PHE A 70 -8.81 -36.96 1.69
N ILE A 71 -8.22 -36.43 2.77
CA ILE A 71 -7.61 -35.12 2.76
C ILE A 71 -6.30 -35.10 3.55
N ALA A 72 -5.30 -34.38 3.05
CA ALA A 72 -4.06 -34.03 3.72
C ALA A 72 -3.96 -32.50 3.76
N ASN A 73 -3.92 -31.92 4.95
CA ASN A 73 -3.84 -30.47 5.17
C ASN A 73 -2.44 -30.09 5.67
N GLY A 74 -2.15 -28.78 5.78
CA GLY A 74 -0.89 -28.32 6.36
C GLY A 74 0.38 -28.71 5.60
N LEU A 75 0.27 -29.22 4.37
CA LEU A 75 1.42 -29.65 3.57
C LEU A 75 2.33 -28.46 3.26
N ARG A 76 3.64 -28.69 3.09
CA ARG A 76 4.55 -27.64 2.64
C ARG A 76 4.21 -27.24 1.21
N VAL A 77 4.34 -25.95 0.93
CA VAL A 77 4.27 -25.41 -0.44
C VAL A 77 5.40 -25.99 -1.29
N GLY A 78 5.24 -26.06 -2.61
CA GLY A 78 6.30 -26.52 -3.52
C GLY A 78 6.38 -28.04 -3.63
N GLY A 79 7.60 -28.59 -3.61
CA GLY A 79 7.84 -30.02 -3.83
C GLY A 79 9.28 -30.32 -4.27
N PRO A 80 9.54 -31.46 -4.95
CA PRO A 80 8.55 -32.43 -5.41
C PRO A 80 8.00 -33.31 -4.28
N TYR A 81 6.74 -33.70 -4.45
CA TYR A 81 6.06 -34.73 -3.66
C TYR A 81 5.99 -36.05 -4.41
N THR A 82 6.09 -37.14 -3.64
CA THR A 82 5.75 -38.51 -4.07
C THR A 82 4.51 -38.96 -3.30
N VAL A 83 3.48 -39.41 -4.01
CA VAL A 83 2.27 -39.99 -3.41
C VAL A 83 2.22 -41.48 -3.71
N ILE A 84 2.07 -42.29 -2.66
CA ILE A 84 1.89 -43.73 -2.77
C ILE A 84 0.48 -44.09 -2.32
N ILE A 85 -0.30 -44.63 -3.26
CA ILE A 85 -1.62 -45.20 -3.02
C ILE A 85 -1.42 -46.71 -2.82
N ASP A 86 -1.48 -47.15 -1.58
CA ASP A 86 -1.12 -48.49 -1.05
C ASP A 86 -2.41 -49.25 -0.71
N SER A 87 -2.63 -50.40 -1.35
CA SER A 87 -3.91 -51.12 -1.32
C SER A 87 -3.74 -52.63 -1.21
N ASP A 88 -4.14 -53.22 -0.06
CA ASP A 88 -4.10 -54.67 0.21
C ASP A 88 -4.77 -55.58 -0.85
N THR A 89 -5.64 -55.03 -1.72
CA THR A 89 -6.47 -55.79 -2.69
C THR A 89 -6.16 -55.50 -4.17
N PHE A 90 -5.38 -54.46 -4.46
CA PHE A 90 -5.17 -53.93 -5.83
C PHE A 90 -3.70 -53.56 -6.02
N ASN A 91 -3.27 -53.23 -7.25
CA ASN A 91 -1.90 -52.78 -7.45
C ASN A 91 -1.69 -51.36 -6.94
N ASP A 92 -0.62 -51.17 -6.17
CA ASP A 92 -0.17 -49.86 -5.69
C ASP A 92 0.08 -48.90 -6.86
N THR A 93 -0.25 -47.63 -6.64
CA THR A 93 0.03 -46.55 -7.60
C THR A 93 1.00 -45.56 -6.98
N THR A 94 2.14 -45.32 -7.63
CA THR A 94 3.11 -44.29 -7.24
C THR A 94 3.00 -43.13 -8.23
N LEU A 95 2.83 -41.92 -7.69
CA LEU A 95 2.79 -40.66 -8.44
C LEU A 95 3.93 -39.79 -7.96
N GLU A 96 4.71 -39.25 -8.90
CA GLU A 96 5.95 -38.52 -8.60
C GLU A 96 5.97 -37.17 -9.32
N ASN A 97 6.79 -36.25 -8.80
CA ASN A 97 6.91 -34.87 -9.29
C ASN A 97 5.63 -34.04 -9.17
N ILE A 98 4.86 -34.27 -8.11
CA ILE A 98 3.73 -33.40 -7.74
C ILE A 98 4.29 -32.14 -7.06
N TYR A 99 3.82 -30.96 -7.47
CA TYR A 99 4.10 -29.69 -6.82
C TYR A 99 2.79 -29.09 -6.31
N LEU A 100 2.81 -28.52 -5.12
CA LEU A 100 1.63 -27.97 -4.46
C LEU A 100 1.68 -26.44 -4.43
N GLU A 101 0.52 -25.81 -4.59
CA GLU A 101 0.38 -24.35 -4.60
C GLU A 101 -0.16 -23.82 -3.26
N LEU A 102 0.32 -22.64 -2.86
CA LEU A 102 -0.05 -21.94 -1.65
C LEU A 102 -1.54 -21.57 -1.66
N GLY A 103 -2.28 -22.08 -0.67
CA GLY A 103 -3.70 -21.78 -0.50
C GLY A 103 -4.65 -22.48 -1.49
N ASP A 104 -4.16 -23.35 -2.39
CA ASP A 104 -5.01 -24.23 -3.20
C ASP A 104 -4.95 -25.69 -2.73
N THR A 105 -5.96 -26.46 -3.12
CA THR A 105 -6.10 -27.87 -2.76
C THR A 105 -5.90 -28.75 -3.99
N TYR A 106 -4.79 -29.47 -4.07
CA TYR A 106 -4.48 -30.36 -5.18
C TYR A 106 -5.48 -31.53 -5.24
N ARG A 107 -6.25 -31.64 -6.33
CA ARG A 107 -7.27 -32.67 -6.55
C ARG A 107 -6.64 -33.95 -7.10
N LEU A 108 -6.50 -34.99 -6.27
CA LEU A 108 -5.96 -36.29 -6.67
C LEU A 108 -7.05 -37.36 -6.79
N ASN A 109 -7.66 -37.46 -7.96
CA ASN A 109 -8.56 -38.58 -8.28
C ASN A 109 -7.77 -39.72 -8.93
N SER A 110 -7.95 -40.95 -8.47
CA SER A 110 -7.28 -42.12 -9.05
C SER A 110 -8.16 -43.37 -8.99
N GLN A 111 -8.05 -44.20 -10.02
CA GLN A 111 -8.69 -45.51 -10.08
C GLN A 111 -7.65 -46.61 -9.86
N LEU A 112 -7.87 -47.41 -8.80
CA LEU A 112 -7.06 -48.59 -8.49
C LEU A 112 -7.13 -49.62 -9.62
N ARG A 113 -6.07 -50.43 -9.75
CA ARG A 113 -5.91 -51.36 -10.87
C ARG A 113 -5.86 -52.82 -10.40
N PRO A 114 -6.36 -53.78 -11.19
CA PRO A 114 -6.21 -55.20 -10.88
C PRO A 114 -4.74 -55.62 -10.78
N LEU A 115 -4.43 -56.53 -9.86
CA LEU A 115 -3.09 -57.05 -9.55
C LEU A 115 -2.30 -57.63 -10.75
N ASN A 116 -2.96 -57.90 -11.88
CA ASN A 116 -2.38 -58.53 -13.08
C ASN A 116 -1.93 -57.54 -14.17
N MET A 117 -1.82 -56.24 -13.88
CA MET A 117 -1.32 -55.21 -14.81
C MET A 117 0.04 -54.66 -14.37
N GLU A 118 0.89 -54.27 -15.33
CA GLU A 118 2.19 -53.67 -15.03
C GLU A 118 2.05 -52.32 -14.29
N LYS A 119 3.04 -52.02 -13.43
CA LYS A 119 3.17 -50.73 -12.74
C LYS A 119 3.37 -49.65 -13.80
N ILE A 120 2.46 -48.68 -13.87
CA ILE A 120 2.69 -47.44 -14.64
C ILE A 120 3.17 -46.38 -13.66
N GLU A 121 4.38 -45.90 -13.92
CA GLU A 121 4.91 -44.67 -13.37
C GLU A 121 4.26 -43.52 -14.13
N VAL A 122 3.40 -42.74 -13.46
CA VAL A 122 2.82 -41.52 -14.03
C VAL A 122 3.67 -40.36 -13.56
N SER A 123 4.52 -39.84 -14.45
CA SER A 123 5.24 -38.59 -14.23
C SER A 123 4.25 -37.43 -14.18
N GLY A 124 4.18 -36.71 -13.06
CA GLY A 124 3.35 -35.51 -12.94
C GLY A 124 3.73 -34.44 -13.96
N TYR A 125 2.72 -33.68 -14.43
CA TYR A 125 2.96 -32.48 -15.23
C TYR A 125 3.54 -31.36 -14.35
N LYS A 126 4.54 -30.64 -14.87
CA LYS A 126 4.93 -29.35 -14.30
C LYS A 126 3.75 -28.38 -14.42
N ILE A 127 3.35 -27.76 -13.31
CA ILE A 127 2.23 -26.80 -13.35
C ILE A 127 2.72 -25.53 -14.05
N VAL A 128 2.28 -25.32 -15.30
CA VAL A 128 2.42 -24.03 -15.98
C VAL A 128 1.59 -22.99 -15.23
N GLN A 129 2.26 -21.93 -14.79
CA GLN A 129 1.79 -20.80 -13.99
C GLN A 129 0.36 -20.32 -14.31
N GLN A 130 -0.48 -20.12 -13.28
CA GLN A 130 -1.76 -19.42 -13.39
C GLN A 130 -1.59 -17.94 -13.04
N SER A 131 -1.90 -17.05 -13.98
CA SER A 131 -1.69 -15.60 -13.85
C SER A 131 -2.88 -14.73 -14.27
N GLY A 132 -4.03 -15.33 -14.62
CA GLY A 132 -5.24 -14.63 -15.04
C GLY A 132 -6.30 -14.51 -13.95
N GLY A 133 -7.20 -13.52 -14.09
CA GLY A 133 -8.35 -13.36 -13.21
C GLY A 133 -8.03 -12.80 -11.82
N SER A 134 -8.93 -13.07 -10.88
CA SER A 134 -8.88 -12.63 -9.49
C SER A 134 -7.98 -13.48 -8.58
N SER A 135 -7.37 -14.56 -9.07
CA SER A 135 -6.47 -15.43 -8.31
C SER A 135 -5.23 -15.76 -9.13
N SER A 136 -4.03 -15.75 -8.54
CA SER A 136 -2.79 -16.12 -9.24
C SER A 136 -1.75 -16.70 -8.29
N SER A 137 -0.94 -17.63 -8.79
CA SER A 137 0.11 -18.32 -8.04
C SER A 137 1.44 -18.25 -8.80
N PHE A 138 2.52 -17.92 -8.07
CA PHE A 138 3.83 -17.62 -8.64
C PHE A 138 4.91 -18.35 -7.85
N GLY A 139 5.33 -19.52 -8.36
CA GLY A 139 6.37 -20.35 -7.75
C GLY A 139 7.80 -19.83 -7.99
N GLU A 140 8.77 -20.50 -7.37
CA GLU A 140 10.19 -20.11 -7.41
C GLU A 140 10.73 -19.87 -8.85
N ASP A 141 10.35 -20.68 -9.84
CA ASP A 141 10.74 -20.48 -11.24
C ASP A 141 10.35 -19.09 -11.76
N THR A 142 9.09 -18.67 -11.53
CA THR A 142 8.60 -17.33 -11.91
C THR A 142 9.35 -16.24 -11.14
N ILE A 143 9.51 -16.43 -9.83
CA ILE A 143 10.18 -15.47 -8.94
C ILE A 143 11.64 -15.24 -9.37
N GLN A 144 12.39 -16.32 -9.66
CA GLN A 144 13.78 -16.23 -10.10
C GLN A 144 13.94 -15.65 -11.52
N ASN A 145 12.93 -15.83 -12.39
CA ASN A 145 13.00 -15.40 -13.79
C ASN A 145 12.49 -13.97 -13.99
N MET A 146 11.66 -13.43 -13.09
CA MET A 146 11.13 -12.07 -13.21
C MET A 146 12.24 -10.99 -13.18
N PRO A 147 12.24 -10.01 -14.11
CA PRO A 147 12.96 -8.75 -13.94
C PRO A 147 12.35 -7.97 -12.76
N SER A 148 13.11 -7.86 -11.67
CA SER A 148 12.72 -7.21 -10.42
C SER A 148 13.91 -6.38 -9.93
N PHE A 149 13.92 -5.10 -10.30
CA PHE A 149 15.03 -4.17 -10.04
C PHE A 149 15.17 -3.85 -8.55
N ASN A 150 14.04 -3.80 -7.84
CA ASN A 150 13.98 -3.52 -6.41
C ASN A 150 13.92 -4.77 -5.53
N ARG A 151 13.78 -5.96 -6.12
CA ARG A 151 13.64 -7.25 -5.41
C ARG A 151 12.49 -7.24 -4.39
N ASP A 152 11.38 -6.57 -4.75
CA ASP A 152 10.12 -6.53 -4.00
C ASP A 152 9.18 -7.63 -4.52
N ILE A 153 8.44 -8.28 -3.63
CA ILE A 153 7.38 -9.24 -3.99
C ILE A 153 6.25 -8.58 -4.80
N LYS A 154 6.10 -7.25 -4.73
CA LYS A 154 5.22 -6.49 -5.63
C LYS A 154 5.59 -6.66 -7.12
N ASP A 155 6.88 -6.80 -7.44
CA ASP A 155 7.34 -7.00 -8.82
C ASP A 155 6.87 -8.34 -9.40
N ILE A 156 6.55 -9.31 -8.53
CA ILE A 156 5.91 -10.57 -8.92
C ILE A 156 4.39 -10.40 -8.95
N ALA A 157 3.81 -9.74 -7.93
CA ALA A 157 2.37 -9.51 -7.85
C ALA A 157 1.81 -8.72 -9.05
N ARG A 158 2.59 -7.80 -9.64
CA ARG A 158 2.22 -7.08 -10.87
C ARG A 158 2.05 -7.98 -12.11
N LEU A 159 2.40 -9.26 -12.07
CA LEU A 159 2.07 -10.21 -13.15
C LEU A 159 0.55 -10.48 -13.24
N ASN A 160 -0.19 -10.34 -12.14
CA ASN A 160 -1.65 -10.43 -12.16
C ASN A 160 -2.26 -9.23 -12.95
N PRO A 161 -3.28 -9.42 -13.81
CA PRO A 161 -3.85 -8.35 -14.63
C PRO A 161 -4.51 -7.21 -13.84
N LEU A 162 -4.98 -7.47 -12.62
CA LEU A 162 -5.69 -6.48 -11.78
C LEU A 162 -4.74 -5.68 -10.86
N ALA A 163 -3.50 -6.12 -10.70
CA ALA A 163 -2.45 -5.48 -9.92
C ALA A 163 -1.75 -4.37 -10.73
N ASN A 164 -1.60 -3.15 -10.25
CA ASN A 164 -0.82 -2.12 -10.95
C ASN A 164 0.06 -1.36 -9.96
N ILE A 165 1.36 -1.23 -10.24
CA ILE A 165 2.29 -0.41 -9.46
C ILE A 165 2.35 0.99 -10.10
N ASN A 166 2.23 2.03 -9.28
CA ASN A 166 2.26 3.43 -9.71
C ASN A 166 3.31 4.20 -8.91
N GLY A 167 3.99 5.17 -9.55
CA GLY A 167 4.94 6.07 -8.88
C GLY A 167 5.94 5.31 -8.00
N ASN A 168 6.07 5.75 -6.75
CA ASN A 168 7.08 5.26 -5.80
C ASN A 168 6.67 3.93 -5.11
N GLY A 169 6.04 3.01 -5.83
CA GLY A 169 5.70 1.66 -5.32
C GLY A 169 4.27 1.46 -4.81
N GLU A 170 3.32 2.30 -5.21
CA GLU A 170 1.91 2.15 -4.84
C GLU A 170 1.24 0.99 -5.61
N LEU A 171 1.04 -0.14 -4.93
CA LEU A 171 0.35 -1.28 -5.50
C LEU A 171 -1.17 -1.14 -5.36
N THR A 172 -1.88 -1.08 -6.48
CA THR A 172 -3.35 -1.03 -6.54
C THR A 172 -3.90 -2.33 -7.10
N PHE A 173 -4.91 -2.91 -6.43
CA PHE A 173 -5.67 -4.07 -6.95
C PHE A 173 -7.07 -3.65 -7.32
N ALA A 174 -7.49 -3.94 -8.55
CA ALA A 174 -8.86 -3.69 -9.02
C ALA A 174 -9.35 -2.25 -8.73
N GLY A 175 -8.46 -1.27 -8.88
CA GLY A 175 -8.68 0.16 -8.65
C GLY A 175 -9.05 0.56 -7.23
N ASN A 176 -8.74 -0.26 -6.23
CA ASN A 176 -8.91 0.10 -4.81
C ASN A 176 -7.69 0.87 -4.27
N ASN A 177 -7.89 1.60 -3.17
CA ASN A 177 -6.83 2.32 -2.46
C ASN A 177 -5.67 1.37 -2.09
N PRO A 178 -4.39 1.72 -2.38
CA PRO A 178 -3.26 0.81 -2.18
C PRO A 178 -3.04 0.40 -0.72
N ARG A 179 -3.50 1.23 0.24
CA ARG A 179 -3.45 0.92 1.68
C ARG A 179 -4.47 -0.14 2.11
N SER A 180 -5.46 -0.44 1.27
CA SER A 180 -6.51 -1.43 1.54
C SER A 180 -6.14 -2.87 1.20
N ASN A 181 -4.91 -3.11 0.74
CA ASN A 181 -4.41 -4.44 0.44
C ASN A 181 -3.90 -5.14 1.68
N SER A 182 -4.14 -6.44 1.80
CA SER A 182 -3.46 -7.28 2.79
C SER A 182 -2.18 -7.85 2.19
N LEU A 183 -1.15 -7.99 3.01
CA LEU A 183 0.10 -8.62 2.60
C LEU A 183 0.68 -9.43 3.75
N THR A 184 0.77 -10.75 3.55
CA THR A 184 1.30 -11.68 4.55
C THR A 184 2.54 -12.41 4.06
N VAL A 185 3.48 -12.67 4.98
CA VAL A 185 4.61 -13.59 4.77
C VAL A 185 4.59 -14.62 5.89
N ASP A 186 4.57 -15.91 5.56
CA ASP A 186 4.33 -17.00 6.53
C ASP A 186 3.06 -16.78 7.38
N GLY A 187 2.03 -16.13 6.79
CA GLY A 187 0.78 -15.78 7.46
C GLY A 187 0.86 -14.55 8.36
N ILE A 188 2.01 -13.87 8.41
CA ILE A 188 2.25 -12.69 9.24
C ILE A 188 2.06 -11.42 8.43
N GLY A 189 1.17 -10.52 8.87
CA GLY A 189 0.89 -9.25 8.20
C GLY A 189 2.11 -8.33 8.15
N GLN A 190 2.62 -8.05 6.95
CA GLN A 190 3.73 -7.14 6.68
C GLN A 190 3.28 -5.68 6.49
N ASN A 191 1.96 -5.45 6.49
CA ASN A 191 1.37 -4.14 6.33
C ASN A 191 1.88 -3.12 7.36
N ASP A 192 1.88 -1.84 6.95
CA ASP A 192 1.83 -0.71 7.87
C ASP A 192 0.49 -0.74 8.63
N ASP A 193 0.52 -1.22 9.88
CA ASP A 193 -0.67 -1.32 10.73
C ASP A 193 -1.22 0.04 11.16
N PHE A 194 -0.43 1.11 11.06
CA PHE A 194 -0.91 2.47 11.30
C PHE A 194 -1.64 3.00 10.07
N GLY A 195 -1.14 2.68 8.87
CA GLY A 195 -1.77 3.00 7.58
C GLY A 195 -1.36 4.37 7.00
N LEU A 196 -0.13 4.80 7.25
CA LEU A 196 0.47 6.02 6.70
C LEU A 196 1.03 5.81 5.29
N SER A 197 1.60 4.63 5.02
CA SER A 197 2.37 4.32 3.81
C SER A 197 1.50 3.84 2.65
N PHE A 198 1.52 4.58 1.54
CA PHE A 198 0.92 4.13 0.26
C PHE A 198 1.72 3.00 -0.41
N GLY A 199 2.97 2.77 0.02
CA GLY A 199 3.79 1.62 -0.39
C GLY A 199 3.40 0.31 0.29
N GLY A 200 2.44 0.32 1.22
CA GLY A 200 1.91 -0.85 1.92
C GLY A 200 2.74 -1.35 3.11
N TYR A 201 4.06 -1.16 3.09
CA TYR A 201 4.97 -1.46 4.21
C TYR A 201 5.27 -0.20 5.05
N PRO A 202 5.65 -0.33 6.33
CA PRO A 202 6.11 0.79 7.15
C PRO A 202 7.55 1.26 6.82
N THR A 203 8.31 0.47 6.04
CA THR A 203 9.69 0.70 5.63
C THR A 203 9.81 1.10 4.15
N SER A 204 10.89 1.78 3.77
CA SER A 204 11.15 2.19 2.38
C SER A 204 11.61 1.02 1.50
N GLN A 205 12.26 0.01 2.09
CA GLN A 205 12.65 -1.24 1.44
C GLN A 205 11.79 -2.44 1.89
N PRO A 206 11.58 -3.47 1.04
CA PRO A 206 10.75 -4.63 1.38
C PRO A 206 11.23 -5.34 2.67
N PRO A 207 10.32 -5.73 3.59
CA PRO A 207 10.68 -6.34 4.87
C PRO A 207 11.19 -7.78 4.76
N VAL A 208 10.91 -8.44 3.63
CA VAL A 208 11.43 -9.78 3.30
C VAL A 208 11.95 -9.76 1.88
N ALA A 209 13.20 -10.21 1.69
CA ALA A 209 13.82 -10.22 0.38
C ALA A 209 13.27 -11.34 -0.52
N LEU A 210 13.16 -11.04 -1.81
CA LEU A 210 12.60 -11.93 -2.82
C LEU A 210 13.27 -13.32 -2.87
N ASP A 211 14.58 -13.42 -2.66
CA ASP A 211 15.32 -14.70 -2.66
C ASP A 211 14.91 -15.64 -1.52
N ALA A 212 14.34 -15.12 -0.43
CA ALA A 212 13.84 -15.90 0.69
C ALA A 212 12.44 -16.48 0.42
N ILE A 213 11.75 -16.05 -0.63
CA ILE A 213 10.39 -16.49 -0.95
C ILE A 213 10.41 -17.76 -1.80
N GLU A 214 9.52 -18.69 -1.49
CA GLU A 214 9.33 -19.96 -2.19
C GLU A 214 8.15 -19.90 -3.16
N GLN A 215 7.04 -19.28 -2.74
CA GLN A 215 5.88 -18.99 -3.59
C GLN A 215 5.15 -17.73 -3.12
N ILE A 216 4.51 -17.05 -4.07
CA ILE A 216 3.59 -15.93 -3.85
C ILE A 216 2.21 -16.31 -4.41
N SER A 217 1.15 -16.08 -3.65
CA SER A 217 -0.24 -16.07 -4.10
C SER A 217 -0.79 -14.64 -4.09
N VAL A 218 -1.72 -14.38 -4.99
CA VAL A 218 -2.43 -13.09 -5.13
C VAL A 218 -3.91 -13.38 -5.29
N ASP A 219 -4.74 -12.94 -4.35
CA ASP A 219 -6.20 -13.06 -4.43
C ASP A 219 -6.88 -11.67 -4.38
N VAL A 220 -7.78 -11.37 -5.30
CA VAL A 220 -8.61 -10.15 -5.28
C VAL A 220 -10.01 -10.45 -4.72
N SER A 221 -10.60 -11.60 -5.03
CA SER A 221 -11.98 -11.95 -4.65
C SER A 221 -12.16 -13.43 -4.23
N PRO A 222 -11.42 -13.92 -3.22
CA PRO A 222 -11.50 -15.32 -2.81
C PRO A 222 -12.79 -15.63 -2.02
N PHE A 223 -13.59 -16.58 -2.49
CA PHE A 223 -14.88 -16.91 -1.85
C PHE A 223 -14.79 -17.78 -0.59
N SER A 224 -13.59 -18.16 -0.13
CA SER A 224 -13.46 -18.84 1.17
C SER A 224 -13.71 -17.88 2.34
N ALA A 225 -14.51 -18.28 3.32
CA ALA A 225 -14.77 -17.57 4.57
C ALA A 225 -13.56 -17.55 5.52
N ALA A 226 -12.53 -18.35 5.26
CA ALA A 226 -11.28 -18.35 6.03
C ALA A 226 -10.50 -17.03 5.84
N LYS A 227 -10.35 -16.56 4.60
CA LYS A 227 -9.63 -15.32 4.24
C LYS A 227 -10.38 -14.06 4.69
N GLY A 228 -9.68 -12.94 4.92
CA GLY A 228 -10.29 -11.68 5.37
C GLY A 228 -9.26 -10.59 5.63
N ASN A 229 -9.70 -9.47 6.21
CA ASN A 229 -8.89 -8.27 6.44
C ASN A 229 -8.29 -7.63 5.16
N PHE A 230 -9.05 -7.55 4.07
CA PHE A 230 -8.65 -6.79 2.86
C PHE A 230 -9.83 -6.05 2.24
N GLY A 231 -9.55 -4.86 1.71
CA GLY A 231 -10.47 -4.04 0.92
C GLY A 231 -10.12 -4.05 -0.57
N GLY A 232 -8.83 -4.12 -0.92
CA GLY A 232 -8.34 -4.33 -2.27
C GLY A 232 -8.19 -5.82 -2.58
N GLY A 233 -6.93 -6.24 -2.75
CA GLY A 233 -6.53 -7.65 -2.83
C GLY A 233 -5.62 -8.07 -1.67
N THR A 234 -5.33 -9.35 -1.56
CA THR A 234 -4.36 -9.92 -0.63
C THR A 234 -3.20 -10.56 -1.39
N ILE A 235 -1.98 -10.34 -0.90
CA ILE A 235 -0.79 -11.10 -1.29
C ILE A 235 -0.44 -12.01 -0.11
N ASN A 236 -0.23 -13.30 -0.35
CA ASN A 236 0.34 -14.20 0.65
C ASN A 236 1.61 -14.81 0.09
N ALA A 237 2.71 -14.73 0.82
CA ALA A 237 3.97 -15.35 0.46
C ALA A 237 4.41 -16.36 1.53
N VAL A 238 5.05 -17.44 1.11
CA VAL A 238 5.69 -18.39 2.02
C VAL A 238 7.19 -18.35 1.80
N THR A 239 7.95 -18.29 2.89
CA THR A 239 9.42 -18.30 2.79
C THR A 239 9.95 -19.72 2.72
N LYS A 240 11.07 -19.86 2.01
CA LYS A 240 11.87 -21.08 1.95
C LYS A 240 12.16 -21.62 3.34
N SER A 241 12.18 -22.95 3.42
CA SER A 241 12.55 -23.71 4.62
C SER A 241 13.89 -24.43 4.40
N GLY A 242 14.55 -24.84 5.49
CA GLY A 242 15.72 -25.72 5.38
C GLY A 242 15.35 -27.10 4.85
N THR A 243 16.29 -27.74 4.13
CA THR A 243 16.15 -29.08 3.55
C THR A 243 17.08 -30.09 4.22
N ASN A 244 16.99 -31.38 3.88
CA ASN A 244 17.99 -32.38 4.28
C ASN A 244 19.38 -32.11 3.68
N GLU A 245 19.44 -31.38 2.56
CA GLU A 245 20.69 -30.89 1.99
C GLU A 245 21.02 -29.50 2.54
N PHE A 246 22.31 -29.23 2.79
CA PHE A 246 22.79 -27.88 3.04
C PHE A 246 22.85 -27.11 1.72
N LYS A 247 22.22 -25.94 1.67
CA LYS A 247 22.20 -25.04 0.52
C LYS A 247 22.70 -23.67 0.92
N PHE A 248 23.40 -23.00 0.01
CA PHE A 248 23.88 -21.63 0.17
C PHE A 248 23.64 -20.84 -1.11
N SER A 249 23.24 -19.57 -0.97
CA SER A 249 23.29 -18.59 -2.04
C SER A 249 23.75 -17.24 -1.50
N GLY A 250 24.58 -16.51 -2.25
CA GLY A 250 24.98 -15.14 -1.93
C GLY A 250 25.06 -14.29 -3.19
N PHE A 251 24.76 -13.00 -3.07
CA PHE A 251 24.79 -12.06 -4.19
C PHE A 251 25.36 -10.68 -3.80
N TYR A 252 25.85 -9.96 -4.80
CA TYR A 252 26.15 -8.53 -4.76
C TYR A 252 25.66 -7.91 -6.07
N GLU A 253 24.96 -6.78 -6.00
CA GLU A 253 24.52 -5.99 -7.15
C GLU A 253 24.76 -4.49 -6.91
N THR A 254 24.92 -3.73 -7.99
CA THR A 254 25.08 -2.28 -7.93
C THR A 254 24.51 -1.60 -9.17
N SER A 255 24.07 -0.36 -9.00
CA SER A 255 23.72 0.60 -10.04
C SER A 255 24.43 1.92 -9.73
N THR A 256 24.89 2.63 -10.76
CA THR A 256 25.57 3.93 -10.64
C THR A 256 24.96 4.92 -11.64
N PRO A 257 25.20 6.24 -11.50
CA PRO A 257 24.78 7.25 -12.47
C PRO A 257 25.12 6.91 -13.94
N ASP A 258 26.33 6.40 -14.19
CA ASP A 258 26.79 5.98 -15.53
C ASP A 258 26.00 4.78 -16.13
N MET A 259 25.18 4.12 -15.31
CA MET A 259 24.34 2.97 -15.67
C MET A 259 22.86 3.32 -15.81
N ALA A 260 22.51 4.61 -15.90
CA ALA A 260 21.13 5.08 -16.07
C ALA A 260 21.05 6.19 -17.14
N GLY A 261 19.84 6.41 -17.66
CA GLY A 261 19.54 7.48 -18.61
C GLY A 261 19.28 8.82 -17.93
N ASP A 262 19.53 9.90 -18.67
CA ASP A 262 19.01 11.23 -18.32
C ASP A 262 17.46 11.18 -18.29
N VAL A 263 16.84 11.93 -17.38
CA VAL A 263 15.39 11.97 -17.17
C VAL A 263 14.85 13.34 -17.59
N ASP A 264 13.76 13.39 -18.36
CA ASP A 264 12.98 14.62 -18.48
C ASP A 264 12.40 15.01 -17.10
N SER A 265 12.79 16.18 -16.59
CA SER A 265 12.10 16.90 -15.52
C SER A 265 11.25 18.01 -16.13
N ILE A 266 10.10 18.30 -15.52
CA ILE A 266 9.23 19.41 -15.94
C ILE A 266 9.15 20.42 -14.80
N SER A 267 9.68 21.61 -15.07
CA SER A 267 9.70 22.73 -14.14
C SER A 267 8.76 23.82 -14.62
N GLN A 268 8.00 24.39 -13.69
CA GLN A 268 7.18 25.56 -13.97
C GLN A 268 8.09 26.78 -14.13
N VAL A 269 7.89 27.57 -15.20
CA VAL A 269 8.68 28.78 -15.42
C VAL A 269 8.14 29.89 -14.52
N TYR A 270 9.04 30.56 -13.80
CA TYR A 270 8.73 31.73 -12.97
C TYR A 270 9.37 33.00 -13.53
N ALA A 271 8.68 34.12 -13.40
CA ALA A 271 9.17 35.46 -13.69
C ALA A 271 8.77 36.41 -12.55
N ASN A 272 9.76 37.05 -11.92
CA ASN A 272 9.56 37.96 -10.78
C ASN A 272 8.76 37.33 -9.62
N GLY A 273 9.09 36.09 -9.21
CA GLY A 273 8.44 35.39 -8.10
C GLY A 273 7.00 34.94 -8.37
N ARG A 274 6.56 34.91 -9.63
CA ARG A 274 5.23 34.39 -10.04
C ARG A 274 5.37 33.51 -11.28
N PRO A 275 4.47 32.56 -11.51
CA PRO A 275 4.40 31.83 -12.77
C PRO A 275 4.41 32.73 -14.01
N ALA A 276 5.27 32.41 -14.96
CA ALA A 276 5.26 33.00 -16.29
C ALA A 276 4.07 32.45 -17.07
N LEU A 277 3.26 33.35 -17.64
CA LEU A 277 2.02 33.00 -18.35
C LEU A 277 2.17 33.25 -19.85
N ASP A 278 1.44 32.47 -20.66
CA ASP A 278 1.27 32.73 -22.09
C ASP A 278 0.21 33.81 -22.37
N GLU A 279 -0.05 34.09 -23.65
CA GLU A 279 -1.01 35.13 -24.08
C GLU A 279 -2.45 34.85 -23.64
N ASP A 280 -2.79 33.58 -23.34
CA ASP A 280 -4.12 33.13 -22.89
C ASP A 280 -4.17 32.88 -21.36
N GLY A 281 -3.15 33.31 -20.60
CA GLY A 281 -3.12 33.18 -19.14
C GLY A 281 -2.80 31.77 -18.61
N HIS A 282 -2.29 30.86 -19.45
CA HIS A 282 -1.80 29.55 -19.00
C HIS A 282 -0.37 29.61 -18.48
N ARG A 283 -0.12 28.82 -17.44
CA ARG A 283 1.21 28.59 -16.88
C ARG A 283 2.13 27.96 -17.92
N THR A 284 3.33 28.52 -18.06
CA THR A 284 4.37 28.00 -18.94
C THR A 284 5.34 27.09 -18.17
N PHE A 285 5.87 26.09 -18.87
CA PHE A 285 6.72 25.05 -18.31
C PHE A 285 7.90 24.79 -19.25
N VAL A 286 9.05 24.48 -18.68
CA VAL A 286 10.23 24.00 -19.39
C VAL A 286 10.42 22.51 -19.09
N THR A 287 10.87 21.76 -20.08
CA THR A 287 11.35 20.39 -19.88
C THR A 287 12.86 20.41 -19.98
N GLU A 288 13.54 19.87 -18.96
CA GLU A 288 15.00 19.83 -18.87
C GLU A 288 15.46 18.42 -18.54
N GLN A 289 16.57 18.00 -19.11
CA GLN A 289 17.14 16.67 -18.90
C GLN A 289 18.02 16.68 -17.65
N VAL A 290 17.59 15.99 -16.61
CA VAL A 290 18.27 15.87 -15.32
C VAL A 290 19.00 14.53 -15.29
N LYS A 291 20.27 14.57 -14.87
CA LYS A 291 21.09 13.36 -14.78
C LYS A 291 20.69 12.51 -13.57
N PRO A 292 20.77 11.18 -13.66
CA PRO A 292 20.76 10.34 -12.47
C PRO A 292 21.97 10.67 -11.59
N ILE A 293 21.76 10.72 -10.28
CA ILE A 293 22.80 11.01 -9.26
C ILE A 293 22.90 9.90 -8.20
N GLN A 294 22.06 8.88 -8.32
CA GLN A 294 21.90 7.83 -7.33
C GLN A 294 22.87 6.68 -7.57
N THR A 295 23.64 6.32 -6.54
CA THR A 295 24.39 5.08 -6.48
C THR A 295 23.70 4.11 -5.54
N GLU A 296 23.33 2.94 -6.05
CA GLU A 296 22.79 1.85 -5.24
C GLU A 296 23.79 0.69 -5.13
N ALA A 297 23.85 0.10 -3.94
CA ALA A 297 24.52 -1.18 -3.72
C ALA A 297 23.67 -2.07 -2.82
N ARG A 298 23.52 -3.33 -3.20
CA ARG A 298 22.85 -4.34 -2.38
C ARG A 298 23.66 -5.62 -2.34
N TYR A 299 23.73 -6.23 -1.17
CA TYR A 299 24.29 -7.56 -1.00
C TYR A 299 23.45 -8.38 -0.04
N GLY A 300 23.48 -9.68 -0.21
CA GLY A 300 22.75 -10.58 0.67
C GLY A 300 23.24 -12.01 0.54
N PHE A 301 22.82 -12.82 1.50
CA PHE A 301 23.05 -14.25 1.49
C PHE A 301 21.87 -14.98 2.12
N ASN A 302 21.63 -16.20 1.67
CA ASN A 302 20.77 -17.15 2.34
C ASN A 302 21.47 -18.50 2.45
N PHE A 303 21.15 -19.24 3.51
CA PHE A 303 21.62 -20.59 3.70
C PHE A 303 20.66 -21.37 4.58
N GLY A 304 20.58 -22.68 4.37
CA GLY A 304 19.70 -23.56 5.12
C GLY A 304 20.11 -25.01 5.02
N GLY A 305 19.55 -25.84 5.88
CA GLY A 305 19.85 -27.27 5.94
C GLY A 305 19.27 -27.93 7.20
N PRO A 306 19.69 -29.17 7.50
CA PRO A 306 19.24 -29.87 8.69
C PRO A 306 20.09 -29.46 9.91
N ILE A 307 19.42 -29.23 11.04
CA ILE A 307 20.02 -29.39 12.39
C ILE A 307 19.95 -30.88 12.76
N LEU A 308 18.85 -31.55 12.41
CA LEU A 308 18.63 -32.99 12.52
C LEU A 308 17.92 -33.46 11.24
N GLU A 309 18.55 -34.37 10.49
CA GLU A 309 17.97 -34.95 9.27
C GLU A 309 16.55 -35.51 9.52
N ASP A 310 15.68 -35.32 8.53
CA ASP A 310 14.24 -35.63 8.52
C ASP A 310 13.38 -34.94 9.60
N LYS A 311 13.99 -34.17 10.51
CA LYS A 311 13.34 -33.65 11.72
C LYS A 311 13.39 -32.15 11.89
N LEU A 312 14.57 -31.56 12.02
CA LEU A 312 14.72 -30.15 12.40
C LEU A 312 15.59 -29.44 11.39
N PHE A 313 15.04 -28.39 10.78
CA PHE A 313 15.63 -27.65 9.68
C PHE A 313 15.74 -26.18 10.04
N TYR A 314 16.71 -25.51 9.43
CA TYR A 314 16.88 -24.06 9.55
C TYR A 314 17.06 -23.41 8.18
N PHE A 315 16.61 -22.17 8.06
CA PHE A 315 16.88 -21.27 6.95
C PHE A 315 17.17 -19.89 7.51
N VAL A 316 18.20 -19.23 6.97
CA VAL A 316 18.61 -17.87 7.35
C VAL A 316 18.79 -17.07 6.07
N ASN A 317 18.25 -15.85 6.02
CA ASN A 317 18.53 -14.88 4.97
C ASN A 317 18.89 -13.52 5.58
N TYR A 318 19.93 -12.88 5.06
CA TYR A 318 20.36 -11.54 5.42
C TYR A 318 20.52 -10.72 4.15
N ASN A 319 20.09 -9.45 4.17
CA ASN A 319 20.32 -8.50 3.08
C ASN A 319 20.62 -7.12 3.65
N ALA A 320 21.49 -6.39 2.96
CA ALA A 320 21.73 -4.99 3.23
C ALA A 320 21.72 -4.20 1.91
N TRP A 321 21.08 -3.04 1.94
CA TRP A 321 20.97 -2.09 0.83
C TRP A 321 21.44 -0.72 1.30
N LYS A 322 22.11 0.00 0.40
CA LYS A 322 22.52 1.39 0.56
C LYS A 322 22.12 2.15 -0.70
N SER A 323 21.57 3.35 -0.51
CA SER A 323 21.52 4.39 -1.54
C SER A 323 22.33 5.60 -1.12
N GLU A 324 22.88 6.32 -2.08
CA GLU A 324 23.63 7.57 -1.88
C GLU A 324 23.39 8.46 -3.09
N LEU A 325 22.99 9.71 -2.84
CA LEU A 325 22.80 10.70 -3.91
C LEU A 325 24.05 11.59 -3.96
N ASP A 326 24.81 11.48 -5.05
CA ASP A 326 25.95 12.37 -5.35
C ASP A 326 25.39 13.73 -5.80
N LEU A 327 25.07 14.58 -4.82
CA LEU A 327 24.49 15.89 -5.10
C LEU A 327 25.63 16.86 -5.42
N ASP A 328 26.04 16.89 -6.69
CA ASP A 328 26.87 17.96 -7.25
C ASP A 328 26.09 19.29 -7.20
N TYR A 329 26.04 19.89 -6.01
CA TYR A 329 25.35 21.15 -5.72
C TYR A 329 26.31 22.33 -5.62
N GLY A 330 25.82 23.49 -6.01
CA GLY A 330 26.59 24.72 -6.00
C GLY A 330 25.70 25.95 -5.85
N PHE A 331 26.34 27.11 -5.79
CA PHE A 331 25.66 28.41 -5.77
C PHE A 331 25.45 28.94 -7.20
N GLU A 332 24.62 29.95 -7.37
CA GLU A 332 24.32 30.57 -8.66
C GLU A 332 25.62 30.89 -9.45
N GLY A 333 25.74 30.34 -10.65
CA GLY A 333 26.88 30.54 -11.55
C GLY A 333 28.14 29.73 -11.22
N SER A 334 28.05 28.70 -10.38
CA SER A 334 29.16 27.82 -10.01
C SER A 334 29.52 26.78 -11.10
N GLY A 335 28.58 26.44 -11.97
CA GLY A 335 28.67 25.39 -12.98
C GLY A 335 28.37 23.97 -12.45
N ALA A 336 27.77 23.84 -11.27
CA ALA A 336 27.37 22.57 -10.68
C ALA A 336 26.08 22.02 -11.33
N ALA A 337 25.83 20.71 -11.24
CA ALA A 337 24.62 20.11 -11.79
C ALA A 337 23.33 20.55 -11.07
N ASN A 338 23.41 20.90 -9.77
CA ASN A 338 22.29 21.31 -8.92
C ASN A 338 22.58 22.68 -8.29
N GLU A 339 22.43 23.76 -9.04
CA GLU A 339 22.62 25.11 -8.49
C GLU A 339 21.44 25.55 -7.60
N TYR A 340 21.75 26.23 -6.50
CA TYR A 340 20.79 27.03 -5.74
C TYR A 340 20.62 28.41 -6.38
N ASP A 341 19.41 28.98 -6.32
CA ASP A 341 19.09 30.33 -6.80
C ASP A 341 19.59 31.43 -5.84
N VAL A 342 20.76 31.21 -5.19
CA VAL A 342 21.42 32.15 -4.29
C VAL A 342 22.92 32.21 -4.55
N THR A 343 23.51 33.38 -4.33
CA THR A 343 24.96 33.58 -4.51
C THR A 343 25.75 33.03 -3.32
N LYS A 344 27.04 32.72 -3.55
CA LYS A 344 27.97 32.32 -2.48
C LYS A 344 28.10 33.43 -1.43
N GLU A 345 28.11 34.68 -1.88
CA GLU A 345 28.16 35.88 -1.05
C GLU A 345 26.91 36.02 -0.15
N SER A 346 25.71 35.76 -0.68
CA SER A 346 24.47 35.75 0.11
C SER A 346 24.49 34.68 1.20
N PHE A 347 24.94 33.45 0.85
CA PHE A 347 25.05 32.36 1.83
C PHE A 347 26.09 32.67 2.93
N ASP A 348 27.23 33.26 2.58
CA ASP A 348 28.22 33.70 3.56
C ASP A 348 27.73 34.88 4.42
N GLN A 349 26.90 35.76 3.87
CA GLN A 349 26.20 36.80 4.64
C GLN A 349 25.20 36.19 5.63
N PHE A 350 24.37 35.24 5.19
CA PHE A 350 23.43 34.51 6.06
C PHE A 350 24.14 33.83 7.23
N LEU A 351 25.20 33.05 6.97
CA LEU A 351 25.98 32.39 8.02
C LEU A 351 26.67 33.41 8.96
N SER A 352 27.13 34.54 8.42
CA SER A 352 27.71 35.63 9.21
C SER A 352 26.66 36.26 10.16
N ILE A 353 25.42 36.46 9.72
CA ILE A 353 24.33 36.94 10.59
C ILE A 353 24.01 35.88 11.66
N LEU A 354 23.93 34.60 11.27
CA LEU A 354 23.66 33.50 12.20
C LEU A 354 24.70 33.39 13.33
N ASP A 355 25.99 33.52 13.01
CA ASP A 355 27.08 33.48 14.01
C ASP A 355 27.14 34.77 14.84
N ASN A 356 27.10 35.96 14.21
CA ASN A 356 27.28 37.23 14.92
C ASN A 356 26.06 37.68 15.74
N VAL A 357 24.84 37.43 15.25
CA VAL A 357 23.60 37.87 15.91
C VAL A 357 23.03 36.79 16.83
N TYR A 358 23.10 35.52 16.43
CA TYR A 358 22.48 34.41 17.16
C TYR A 358 23.48 33.46 17.84
N GLY A 359 24.79 33.57 17.55
CA GLY A 359 25.81 32.72 18.17
C GLY A 359 25.75 31.27 17.70
N MET A 360 25.21 31.02 16.50
CA MET A 360 25.00 29.68 15.95
C MET A 360 25.80 29.46 14.67
N GLN A 361 26.18 28.21 14.44
CA GLN A 361 26.94 27.78 13.25
C GLN A 361 26.23 26.61 12.60
N ASP A 362 26.15 26.63 11.28
CA ASP A 362 25.50 25.60 10.46
C ASP A 362 26.24 25.48 9.12
N SER A 363 25.91 24.48 8.32
CA SER A 363 26.51 24.23 7.01
C SER A 363 25.51 23.62 6.03
N LEU A 364 25.92 23.39 4.78
CA LEU A 364 25.22 22.44 3.93
C LEU A 364 25.43 21.00 4.46
N GLY A 365 24.49 20.10 4.17
CA GLY A 365 24.45 18.77 4.79
C GLY A 365 25.36 17.70 4.18
N GLY A 366 25.92 17.92 2.99
CA GLY A 366 26.61 16.87 2.21
C GLY A 366 25.63 15.90 1.53
N ASP A 367 26.15 14.83 0.95
CA ASP A 367 25.36 13.82 0.26
C ASP A 367 24.43 13.06 1.23
N PRO A 368 23.13 12.89 0.90
CA PRO A 368 22.22 12.08 1.69
C PRO A 368 22.41 10.60 1.39
N LYS A 369 22.26 9.79 2.44
CA LYS A 369 22.49 8.36 2.39
C LYS A 369 21.39 7.59 3.12
N ASP A 370 20.73 6.71 2.37
CA ASP A 370 19.73 5.78 2.91
C ASP A 370 20.35 4.40 3.14
N THR A 371 19.89 3.69 4.17
CA THR A 371 20.35 2.33 4.50
C THR A 371 19.23 1.45 5.01
N ASN A 372 19.22 0.20 4.56
CA ASN A 372 18.34 -0.84 5.08
C ASN A 372 19.14 -2.11 5.36
N GLU A 373 18.98 -2.69 6.54
CA GLU A 373 19.47 -4.04 6.87
C GLU A 373 18.28 -4.92 7.29
N SER A 374 18.23 -6.16 6.79
CA SER A 374 17.17 -7.12 7.09
C SER A 374 17.74 -8.52 7.39
N LEU A 375 17.10 -9.21 8.34
CA LEU A 375 17.42 -10.58 8.74
C LEU A 375 16.13 -11.38 8.90
N LEU A 376 16.07 -12.55 8.26
CA LEU A 376 15.04 -13.56 8.46
C LEU A 376 15.69 -14.87 8.94
N VAL A 377 15.11 -15.48 9.97
CA VAL A 377 15.49 -16.81 10.48
C VAL A 377 14.23 -17.66 10.59
N LYS A 378 14.22 -18.83 9.95
CA LYS A 378 13.12 -19.80 10.01
C LYS A 378 13.63 -21.14 10.52
N LEU A 379 12.89 -21.74 11.44
CA LEU A 379 13.09 -23.09 11.97
C LEU A 379 11.85 -23.91 11.67
N SER A 380 12.02 -25.06 11.00
CA SER A 380 10.94 -26.01 10.75
C SER A 380 11.23 -27.32 11.46
N TRP A 381 10.28 -27.82 12.24
CA TRP A 381 10.42 -29.03 13.05
C TRP A 381 9.29 -30.02 12.75
N ASN A 382 9.61 -31.12 12.07
CA ASN A 382 8.80 -32.33 12.05
C ASN A 382 8.98 -33.02 13.42
N ILE A 383 7.99 -32.91 14.31
CA ILE A 383 8.06 -33.43 15.68
C ILE A 383 7.92 -34.97 15.64
N ASN A 384 6.93 -35.41 14.86
CA ASN A 384 6.58 -36.77 14.46
C ASN A 384 5.78 -36.67 13.15
N ASP A 385 5.23 -37.80 12.69
CA ASP A 385 4.46 -37.87 11.44
C ASP A 385 3.11 -37.11 11.54
N ASP A 386 2.60 -36.92 12.76
CA ASP A 386 1.31 -36.26 13.06
C ASP A 386 1.42 -34.74 13.33
N HIS A 387 2.62 -34.22 13.67
CA HIS A 387 2.78 -32.84 14.14
C HIS A 387 4.02 -32.14 13.56
N ARG A 388 3.84 -30.95 12.97
CA ARG A 388 4.92 -30.06 12.51
C ARG A 388 4.80 -28.70 13.20
N LEU A 389 5.92 -28.10 13.58
CA LEU A 389 5.98 -26.71 14.03
C LEU A 389 6.92 -25.90 13.13
N ASP A 390 6.47 -24.73 12.69
CA ASP A 390 7.29 -23.71 12.05
C ASP A 390 7.45 -22.51 13.01
N PHE A 391 8.63 -21.88 13.01
CA PHE A 391 8.95 -20.65 13.73
C PHE A 391 9.75 -19.72 12.83
N THR A 392 9.30 -18.48 12.67
CA THR A 392 9.95 -17.45 11.84
C THR A 392 10.22 -16.21 12.70
N TYR A 393 11.43 -15.67 12.62
CA TYR A 393 11.84 -14.38 13.19
C TYR A 393 12.31 -13.47 12.05
N GLN A 394 11.89 -12.20 12.10
CA GLN A 394 12.22 -11.15 11.14
C GLN A 394 12.67 -9.89 11.89
N TRP A 395 13.71 -9.26 11.39
CA TRP A 395 14.26 -8.00 11.90
C TRP A 395 14.64 -7.10 10.72
N GLN A 396 14.33 -5.82 10.81
CA GLN A 396 14.76 -4.81 9.85
C GLN A 396 15.04 -3.46 10.55
N ASP A 397 16.12 -2.80 10.14
CA ASP A 397 16.49 -1.43 10.56
C ASP A 397 16.66 -0.58 9.31
N ASP A 398 15.74 0.37 9.13
CA ASP A 398 15.54 1.18 7.93
C ASP A 398 15.77 2.66 8.27
N LYS A 399 16.58 3.35 7.48
CA LYS A 399 16.95 4.75 7.72
C LYS A 399 16.98 5.51 6.40
N ASP A 400 16.08 6.47 6.28
CA ASP A 400 16.07 7.43 5.19
C ASP A 400 16.58 8.78 5.72
N GLU A 401 17.50 9.43 5.01
CA GLU A 401 17.86 10.83 5.30
C GLU A 401 16.92 11.77 4.54
N ARG A 402 16.31 12.72 5.24
CA ARG A 402 15.26 13.57 4.69
C ARG A 402 15.54 15.05 4.94
N ASN A 403 14.83 15.89 4.19
CA ASN A 403 14.87 17.35 4.28
C ASN A 403 16.24 17.95 3.92
N PHE A 404 16.85 17.43 2.87
CA PHE A 404 18.05 17.96 2.22
C PHE A 404 17.66 18.76 0.96
N GLY A 405 18.45 19.77 0.61
CA GLY A 405 18.26 20.54 -0.62
C GLY A 405 18.88 19.87 -1.85
N THR A 406 18.27 20.07 -3.02
CA THR A 406 18.74 19.57 -4.32
C THR A 406 18.88 20.71 -5.33
N GLY A 407 19.35 21.88 -4.88
CA GLY A 407 19.33 23.13 -5.66
C GLY A 407 18.01 23.91 -5.56
N GLY A 408 17.85 24.91 -6.42
CA GLY A 408 16.68 25.80 -6.49
C GLY A 408 16.64 26.89 -5.40
N SER A 409 15.45 27.44 -5.17
CA SER A 409 15.27 28.67 -4.39
C SER A 409 15.25 28.50 -2.86
N THR A 410 15.41 27.29 -2.33
CA THR A 410 15.46 27.05 -0.88
C THR A 410 16.68 26.22 -0.50
N VAL A 411 17.54 26.80 0.34
CA VAL A 411 18.73 26.16 0.89
C VAL A 411 18.37 25.52 2.24
N SER A 412 18.23 24.19 2.28
CA SER A 412 18.08 23.45 3.54
C SER A 412 19.45 23.17 4.17
N LEU A 413 19.67 23.69 5.37
CA LEU A 413 20.92 23.55 6.12
C LEU A 413 21.03 22.17 6.81
N ALA A 414 22.23 21.81 7.27
CA ALA A 414 22.53 20.53 7.92
C ALA A 414 21.71 20.30 9.20
N SER A 415 21.41 21.36 9.95
CA SER A 415 20.55 21.27 11.14
C SER A 415 19.06 21.01 10.83
N ASN A 416 18.62 21.26 9.59
CA ASN A 416 17.24 21.06 9.12
C ASN A 416 16.97 19.62 8.65
N ARG A 417 18.03 18.89 8.32
CA ARG A 417 17.96 17.45 8.00
C ARG A 417 17.60 16.63 9.23
N TYR A 418 16.96 15.50 8.97
CA TYR A 418 16.69 14.46 9.97
C TYR A 418 16.79 13.08 9.33
N THR A 419 17.11 12.07 10.15
CA THR A 419 16.99 10.67 9.74
C THR A 419 15.63 10.15 10.17
N TYR A 420 14.80 9.74 9.22
CA TYR A 420 13.58 8.98 9.51
C TYR A 420 13.97 7.52 9.68
N ALA A 421 13.85 7.00 10.91
CA ALA A 421 14.30 5.65 11.25
C ALA A 421 13.10 4.77 11.60
N THR A 422 12.88 3.72 10.80
CA THR A 422 11.87 2.69 11.08
C THR A 422 12.55 1.39 11.49
N LYS A 423 12.11 0.82 12.62
CA LYS A 423 12.52 -0.50 13.08
C LYS A 423 11.33 -1.44 13.04
N PHE A 424 11.54 -2.62 12.47
CA PHE A 424 10.53 -3.66 12.36
C PHE A 424 11.08 -4.93 13.02
N ASN A 425 10.36 -5.44 14.01
CA ASN A 425 10.65 -6.69 14.69
C ASN A 425 9.40 -7.57 14.60
N ASN A 426 9.57 -8.83 14.23
CA ASN A 426 8.45 -9.73 14.10
C ASN A 426 8.88 -11.16 14.44
N PHE A 427 8.03 -11.89 15.17
CA PHE A 427 8.13 -13.34 15.24
C PHE A 427 6.76 -13.98 15.07
N ALA A 428 6.75 -15.18 14.49
CA ALA A 428 5.60 -16.04 14.54
C ALA A 428 5.98 -17.51 14.71
N THR A 429 5.02 -18.30 15.18
CA THR A 429 5.08 -19.75 15.16
C THR A 429 3.72 -20.31 14.75
N LYS A 430 3.73 -21.43 14.03
CA LYS A 430 2.52 -22.17 13.63
C LYS A 430 2.75 -23.67 13.83
N LEU A 431 1.84 -24.30 14.56
CA LEU A 431 1.78 -25.73 14.84
C LEU A 431 0.68 -26.35 13.96
N TYR A 432 1.06 -27.31 13.15
CA TYR A 432 0.19 -28.15 12.34
C TYR A 432 0.03 -29.49 13.07
N SER A 433 -1.18 -30.04 13.12
CA SER A 433 -1.47 -31.27 13.85
C SER A 433 -2.59 -32.06 13.20
N ASP A 434 -2.26 -33.25 12.71
CA ASP A 434 -3.22 -34.25 12.23
C ASP A 434 -3.58 -35.16 13.41
N TRP A 435 -4.79 -35.04 13.95
CA TRP A 435 -5.21 -35.78 15.15
C TRP A 435 -5.77 -37.17 14.82
N ASN A 436 -6.23 -37.35 13.60
CA ASN A 436 -6.67 -38.60 12.96
C ASN A 436 -6.94 -38.34 11.47
N GLU A 437 -7.29 -39.38 10.73
CA GLU A 437 -7.57 -39.35 9.28
C GLU A 437 -8.68 -38.37 8.84
N ASP A 438 -9.60 -37.99 9.73
CA ASP A 438 -10.68 -37.05 9.44
C ASP A 438 -10.47 -35.65 10.04
N PHE A 439 -9.57 -35.44 11.01
CA PHE A 439 -9.46 -34.18 11.77
C PHE A 439 -8.04 -33.66 11.93
N SER A 440 -7.80 -32.44 11.45
CA SER A 440 -6.55 -31.70 11.66
C SER A 440 -6.77 -30.27 12.14
N THR A 441 -5.74 -29.68 12.76
CA THR A 441 -5.73 -28.29 13.23
C THR A 441 -4.42 -27.59 12.91
N GLU A 442 -4.50 -26.31 12.59
CA GLU A 442 -3.38 -25.37 12.54
C GLU A 442 -3.56 -24.32 13.66
N ILE A 443 -2.52 -24.06 14.46
CA ILE A 443 -2.57 -23.09 15.57
C ILE A 443 -1.35 -22.19 15.47
N GLY A 444 -1.54 -20.87 15.47
CA GLY A 444 -0.44 -19.91 15.35
C GLY A 444 -0.48 -18.77 16.35
N ILE A 445 0.68 -18.14 16.51
CA ILE A 445 0.90 -16.94 17.31
C ILE A 445 1.89 -16.09 16.52
N ALA A 446 1.55 -14.82 16.28
CA ALA A 446 2.43 -13.83 15.67
C ALA A 446 2.45 -12.54 16.51
N TYR A 447 3.62 -11.93 16.62
CA TYR A 447 3.81 -10.63 17.27
C TYR A 447 4.69 -9.76 16.40
N LYS A 448 4.17 -8.58 16.02
CA LYS A 448 4.88 -7.55 15.25
C LYS A 448 4.99 -6.28 16.09
N ASP A 449 6.19 -5.72 16.14
CA ASP A 449 6.52 -4.43 16.74
C ASP A 449 7.17 -3.57 15.65
N VAL A 450 6.57 -2.41 15.38
CA VAL A 450 7.12 -1.40 14.47
C VAL A 450 7.21 -0.08 15.20
N THR A 451 8.37 0.56 15.15
CA THR A 451 8.58 1.93 15.65
C THR A 451 9.17 2.79 14.55
N SER A 452 8.56 3.94 14.26
CA SER A 452 9.12 4.98 13.39
C SER A 452 9.39 6.25 14.19
N ASP A 453 10.61 6.76 14.09
CA ASP A 453 11.11 7.90 14.88
C ASP A 453 11.84 8.90 13.97
N SER A 454 11.67 10.20 14.22
CA SER A 454 12.33 11.27 13.45
C SER A 454 13.53 11.79 14.24
N ILE A 455 14.73 11.33 13.88
CA ILE A 455 15.98 11.68 14.57
C ILE A 455 16.46 13.02 14.02
N THR A 456 16.20 14.11 14.75
CA THR A 456 16.49 15.48 14.32
C THR A 456 17.95 15.88 14.58
N ASN A 457 18.54 16.65 13.66
CA ASN A 457 19.89 17.19 13.85
C ASN A 457 19.93 18.42 14.78
N SER A 458 18.77 19.00 15.09
CA SER A 458 18.64 20.21 15.91
C SER A 458 17.69 20.03 17.11
N LYS A 459 17.71 21.06 17.98
CA LYS A 459 16.84 21.22 19.16
C LYS A 459 16.15 22.59 19.23
N ILE A 460 16.46 23.49 18.31
CA ILE A 460 15.66 24.71 18.10
C ILE A 460 14.51 24.39 17.13
N GLY A 461 13.48 25.22 17.13
CA GLY A 461 12.37 25.10 16.19
C GLY A 461 12.75 25.47 14.76
N SER A 462 11.78 25.39 13.85
CA SER A 462 11.98 25.68 12.43
C SER A 462 12.23 27.18 12.20
N VAL A 463 13.24 27.52 11.40
CA VAL A 463 13.52 28.90 11.01
C VAL A 463 13.71 28.98 9.50
N LYS A 464 12.88 29.79 8.83
CA LYS A 464 13.02 30.19 7.43
C LYS A 464 13.45 31.65 7.34
N VAL A 465 14.48 31.94 6.54
CA VAL A 465 14.94 33.32 6.28
C VAL A 465 14.97 33.54 4.77
N GLU A 466 14.17 34.46 4.25
CA GLU A 466 14.25 34.89 2.85
C GLU A 466 15.36 35.93 2.65
N GLU A 467 15.95 36.02 1.46
CA GLU A 467 16.86 37.13 1.11
C GLU A 467 16.10 38.46 1.04
N TYR A 468 14.91 38.40 0.44
CA TYR A 468 13.93 39.47 0.26
C TYR A 468 12.52 38.86 0.17
N PHE A 469 11.48 39.67 0.38
CA PHE A 469 10.09 39.19 0.48
C PHE A 469 9.67 38.39 -0.75
N ARG A 470 9.36 37.11 -0.55
CA ARG A 470 9.04 36.08 -1.54
C ARG A 470 10.17 35.79 -2.53
N GLY A 471 11.42 35.92 -2.07
CA GLY A 471 12.64 35.56 -2.78
C GLY A 471 13.17 34.18 -2.38
N PRO A 472 14.41 33.85 -2.76
CA PRO A 472 15.12 32.68 -2.27
C PRO A 472 15.26 32.68 -0.74
N ALA A 473 15.35 31.48 -0.14
CA ALA A 473 15.31 31.31 1.31
C ALA A 473 16.32 30.28 1.86
N TYR A 474 16.60 30.39 3.16
CA TYR A 474 17.44 29.49 3.94
C TYR A 474 16.62 28.87 5.07
N GLN A 475 16.68 27.55 5.23
CA GLN A 475 15.92 26.80 6.24
C GLN A 475 16.86 26.04 7.19
N PHE A 476 16.76 26.33 8.48
CA PHE A 476 17.58 25.73 9.53
C PHE A 476 16.76 25.49 10.80
N GLY A 477 17.33 24.75 11.76
CA GLY A 477 16.56 24.26 12.91
C GLY A 477 15.66 23.09 12.56
N THR A 478 14.98 22.50 13.55
CA THR A 478 14.19 21.27 13.34
C THR A 478 12.99 21.54 12.43
N ASP A 479 12.71 20.64 11.48
CA ASP A 479 11.50 20.68 10.65
C ASP A 479 10.22 20.82 11.50
N GLU A 480 9.27 21.63 11.02
CA GLU A 480 8.11 22.05 11.80
C GLU A 480 7.21 20.87 12.23
N TYR A 481 7.20 19.78 11.45
CA TYR A 481 6.45 18.56 11.73
C TYR A 481 7.24 17.55 12.56
N ARG A 482 8.55 17.76 12.81
CA ARG A 482 9.43 16.83 13.56
C ARG A 482 9.79 17.32 14.96
N HIS A 483 9.30 18.48 15.40
CA HIS A 483 9.47 18.98 16.78
C HIS A 483 9.14 17.95 17.86
N ALA A 484 8.06 17.19 17.68
CA ALA A 484 7.83 15.92 18.36
C ALA A 484 7.04 15.02 17.43
N ASN A 485 7.69 14.00 16.84
CA ASN A 485 7.05 13.07 15.94
C ASN A 485 7.60 11.65 16.06
N LYS A 486 6.76 10.75 16.59
CA LYS A 486 7.06 9.33 16.77
C LYS A 486 5.78 8.51 16.70
N ALA A 487 5.81 7.39 15.98
CA ALA A 487 4.73 6.41 15.95
C ALA A 487 5.26 5.03 16.34
N ALA A 488 4.43 4.23 17.01
CA ALA A 488 4.73 2.82 17.26
C ALA A 488 3.45 1.98 17.21
N THR A 489 3.59 0.72 16.80
CA THR A 489 2.50 -0.25 16.74
C THR A 489 2.96 -1.60 17.26
N GLU A 490 2.24 -2.16 18.24
CA GLU A 490 2.43 -3.54 18.69
C GLU A 490 1.18 -4.36 18.31
N ASN A 491 1.35 -5.40 17.50
CA ASN A 491 0.27 -6.26 17.03
C ASN A 491 0.49 -7.71 17.48
N LEU A 492 -0.36 -8.20 18.38
CA LEU A 492 -0.45 -9.60 18.74
C LEU A 492 -1.61 -10.25 17.98
N THR A 493 -1.30 -11.18 17.08
CA THR A 493 -2.27 -12.02 16.39
C THR A 493 -2.17 -13.47 16.86
N LEU A 494 -3.32 -14.07 17.18
CA LEU A 494 -3.47 -15.50 17.42
C LEU A 494 -4.17 -16.14 16.22
N THR A 495 -3.83 -17.41 15.90
CA THR A 495 -4.52 -18.21 14.88
C THR A 495 -4.94 -19.63 15.33
N PHE A 496 -6.08 -20.14 14.84
CA PHE A 496 -6.66 -21.46 15.16
C PHE A 496 -7.64 -21.87 14.06
N ASP A 497 -7.27 -22.87 13.29
CA ASP A 497 -8.04 -23.33 12.15
C ASP A 497 -8.17 -24.86 12.25
N GLY A 498 -9.40 -25.37 12.19
CA GLY A 498 -9.72 -26.78 12.22
C GLY A 498 -10.33 -27.21 10.89
N THR A 499 -9.90 -28.37 10.38
CA THR A 499 -10.50 -29.02 9.21
C THR A 499 -11.02 -30.40 9.61
N TYR A 500 -12.28 -30.67 9.30
CA TYR A 500 -12.94 -31.95 9.54
C TYR A 500 -13.53 -32.52 8.24
N LEU A 501 -13.09 -33.73 7.86
CA LEU A 501 -13.65 -34.49 6.74
C LEU A 501 -14.84 -35.33 7.25
N LEU A 502 -16.00 -35.16 6.63
CA LEU A 502 -17.21 -35.91 6.92
C LEU A 502 -17.81 -36.42 5.60
N ASP A 503 -17.57 -37.69 5.29
CA ASP A 503 -17.90 -38.31 3.99
C ASP A 503 -17.29 -37.53 2.81
N GLU A 504 -18.08 -36.75 2.07
CA GLU A 504 -17.62 -35.88 0.97
C GLU A 504 -17.62 -34.37 1.34
N HIS A 505 -17.89 -34.03 2.61
CA HIS A 505 -17.88 -32.66 3.13
C HIS A 505 -16.55 -32.34 3.83
N GLN A 506 -15.92 -31.22 3.45
CA GLN A 506 -14.73 -30.69 4.11
C GLN A 506 -15.16 -29.46 4.92
N ILE A 507 -15.42 -29.66 6.21
CA ILE A 507 -15.86 -28.62 7.11
C ILE A 507 -14.63 -27.93 7.70
N LYS A 508 -14.38 -26.68 7.28
CA LYS A 508 -13.38 -25.80 7.89
C LYS A 508 -14.03 -24.89 8.91
N PHE A 509 -13.39 -24.67 10.05
CA PHE A 509 -13.81 -23.68 11.02
C PHE A 509 -12.60 -23.07 11.72
N GLY A 510 -12.67 -21.77 11.97
CA GLY A 510 -11.61 -21.00 12.60
C GLY A 510 -12.16 -19.65 13.02
N ALA A 511 -11.32 -18.64 13.21
CA ALA A 511 -11.73 -17.40 13.86
C ALA A 511 -10.73 -16.23 13.70
N LYS A 512 -10.49 -15.34 14.69
CA LYS A 512 -9.31 -14.45 14.86
C LYS A 512 -9.32 -13.89 16.28
N TYR A 513 -8.15 -13.75 16.90
CA TYR A 513 -7.94 -12.67 17.85
C TYR A 513 -6.72 -11.85 17.43
N GLU A 514 -6.93 -10.57 17.21
CA GLU A 514 -5.90 -9.57 16.91
C GLU A 514 -6.01 -8.45 17.95
N SER A 515 -4.87 -8.05 18.52
CA SER A 515 -4.77 -6.95 19.49
C SER A 515 -3.70 -6.00 19.01
N LEU A 516 -4.13 -4.84 18.53
CA LEU A 516 -3.29 -3.81 17.96
C LEU A 516 -3.24 -2.61 18.91
N ASN A 517 -2.09 -2.38 19.53
CA ASN A 517 -1.75 -1.14 20.20
C ASN A 517 -1.22 -0.13 19.19
N LEU A 518 -1.69 1.13 19.30
CA LEU A 518 -1.34 2.24 18.43
C LEU A 518 -0.89 3.41 19.31
N TYR A 519 0.42 3.68 19.29
CA TYR A 519 1.02 4.87 19.91
C TYR A 519 1.33 5.91 18.84
N ASN A 520 0.93 7.15 19.08
CA ASN A 520 1.34 8.28 18.24
C ASN A 520 1.64 9.51 19.10
N LEU A 521 2.79 10.12 18.84
CA LEU A 521 3.18 11.43 19.32
C LEU A 521 3.34 12.34 18.10
N PHE A 522 2.52 13.38 18.04
CA PHE A 522 2.63 14.42 17.01
C PHE A 522 2.30 15.79 17.60
N ALA A 523 3.29 16.69 17.59
CA ALA A 523 3.11 18.09 17.97
C ALA A 523 3.93 18.98 17.04
N ALA A 524 3.39 19.23 15.84
CA ALA A 524 3.95 20.21 14.91
C ALA A 524 4.02 21.60 15.58
N ASN A 525 4.99 22.44 15.19
CA ASN A 525 5.19 23.79 15.75
C ASN A 525 5.46 23.89 17.27
N SER A 526 5.65 22.78 17.98
CA SER A 526 5.84 22.77 19.45
C SER A 526 7.18 23.30 19.97
N LEU A 527 8.16 23.54 19.09
CA LEU A 527 9.39 24.31 19.39
C LEU A 527 9.34 25.76 18.86
N GLY A 528 8.23 26.16 18.23
CA GLY A 528 8.09 27.40 17.47
C GLY A 528 8.55 27.27 16.02
N SER A 529 7.93 28.02 15.12
CA SER A 529 8.34 28.14 13.71
C SER A 529 8.35 29.61 13.31
N TRP A 530 9.52 30.12 12.89
CA TRP A 530 9.75 31.54 12.55
C TRP A 530 10.05 31.73 11.07
N GLU A 531 9.43 32.73 10.45
CA GLU A 531 9.74 33.16 9.09
C GLU A 531 10.21 34.62 9.07
N PHE A 532 11.29 34.91 8.35
CA PHE A 532 11.85 36.26 8.19
C PHE A 532 11.79 36.69 6.73
N ASP A 533 11.06 37.78 6.45
CA ASP A 533 10.84 38.33 5.09
C ASP A 533 12.13 38.77 4.35
N ASN A 534 13.26 38.92 5.04
CA ASN A 534 14.52 39.40 4.48
C ASN A 534 15.68 39.30 5.50
N PHE A 535 16.93 39.37 5.00
CA PHE A 535 18.13 39.41 5.83
C PHE A 535 18.19 40.56 6.85
N ALA A 536 17.63 41.74 6.55
CA ALA A 536 17.69 42.86 7.49
C ALA A 536 16.76 42.65 8.69
N GLY A 537 15.58 42.06 8.47
CA GLY A 537 14.70 41.58 9.54
C GLY A 537 15.39 40.50 10.37
N PHE A 538 16.05 39.54 9.72
CA PHE A 538 16.81 38.50 10.43
C PHE A 538 17.97 39.06 11.27
N GLU A 539 18.72 40.04 10.77
CA GLU A 539 19.80 40.72 11.52
C GLU A 539 19.26 41.57 12.70
N ASN A 540 18.14 42.27 12.49
CA ASN A 540 17.48 43.08 13.52
C ASN A 540 16.64 42.26 14.52
N ARG A 541 16.43 40.97 14.27
CA ARG A 541 15.53 40.07 15.02
C ARG A 541 14.06 40.49 14.93
N GLU A 542 13.63 40.88 13.74
CA GLU A 542 12.26 41.25 13.38
C GLU A 542 11.67 40.14 12.48
N VAL A 543 10.71 39.38 13.01
CA VAL A 543 9.98 38.34 12.25
C VAL A 543 9.19 38.96 11.11
N GLY A 544 8.89 38.19 10.05
CA GLY A 544 8.09 38.63 8.92
C GLY A 544 6.74 39.21 9.34
N ASN A 545 6.23 40.18 8.57
CA ASN A 545 4.98 40.85 8.89
C ASN A 545 4.19 41.25 7.64
N TYR A 546 3.15 40.47 7.34
CA TYR A 546 2.21 40.78 6.27
C TYR A 546 0.88 41.36 6.80
N LYS A 547 0.63 42.64 6.48
CA LYS A 547 -0.60 43.39 6.84
C LYS A 547 -0.90 43.41 8.36
N GLY A 548 0.12 43.39 9.20
CA GLY A 548 0.00 43.42 10.66
C GLY A 548 -0.02 42.05 11.33
N LYS A 549 -0.04 40.96 10.55
CA LYS A 549 0.15 39.59 11.04
C LYS A 549 1.62 39.23 11.00
N HIS A 550 2.16 38.75 12.10
CA HIS A 550 3.54 38.29 12.18
C HIS A 550 3.66 36.81 11.82
N ASP A 551 4.67 36.48 11.04
CA ASP A 551 4.88 35.15 10.45
C ASP A 551 5.62 34.22 11.44
N PHE A 552 4.92 33.91 12.53
CA PHE A 552 5.33 32.97 13.57
C PHE A 552 4.17 32.03 13.91
N THR A 553 4.46 30.74 14.05
CA THR A 553 3.47 29.73 14.48
C THR A 553 3.93 29.01 15.75
N TYR A 554 3.01 28.83 16.70
CA TYR A 554 3.19 27.98 17.88
C TYR A 554 1.94 27.14 18.15
N SER A 555 2.13 25.83 18.21
CA SER A 555 1.07 24.85 18.48
C SER A 555 1.63 23.78 19.41
N ASN A 556 0.92 23.42 20.47
CA ASN A 556 1.39 22.45 21.46
C ASN A 556 0.23 21.85 22.26
N ALA A 557 0.52 20.94 23.18
CA ALA A 557 -0.41 20.70 24.28
C ALA A 557 -0.63 22.00 25.07
N TYR A 558 -1.85 22.26 25.56
CA TYR A 558 -2.13 23.45 26.41
C TYR A 558 -1.26 23.51 27.68
N THR A 559 -0.72 22.37 28.13
CA THR A 559 0.24 22.24 29.23
C THR A 559 1.66 22.73 28.88
N ASN A 560 1.90 23.05 27.61
CA ASN A 560 3.20 23.31 26.97
C ASN A 560 4.17 22.10 26.97
N ASN A 561 3.71 20.88 27.30
CA ASN A 561 4.49 19.66 27.16
C ASN A 561 4.04 18.87 25.93
N SER A 562 4.86 18.79 24.88
CA SER A 562 4.50 18.10 23.65
C SER A 562 4.23 16.60 23.84
N ALA A 563 4.81 15.96 24.87
CA ALA A 563 4.48 14.57 25.20
C ALA A 563 3.02 14.36 25.63
N ASP A 564 2.32 15.41 26.07
CA ASP A 564 0.90 15.34 26.44
C ASP A 564 -0.03 15.31 25.21
N THR A 565 0.50 15.54 23.97
CA THR A 565 -0.29 15.35 22.73
C THR A 565 -0.28 13.91 22.23
N ALA A 566 0.46 13.02 22.90
CA ALA A 566 0.50 11.62 22.54
C ALA A 566 -0.80 10.90 22.93
N TYR A 567 -1.21 9.95 22.10
CA TYR A 567 -2.17 8.93 22.50
C TYR A 567 -1.53 7.54 22.44
N ASP A 568 -2.03 6.66 23.28
CA ASP A 568 -1.70 5.25 23.38
C ASP A 568 -3.04 4.53 23.54
N ALA A 569 -3.44 3.76 22.53
CA ALA A 569 -4.78 3.16 22.47
C ALA A 569 -4.71 1.75 21.87
N THR A 570 -5.45 0.81 22.47
CA THR A 570 -5.56 -0.56 21.97
C THR A 570 -6.94 -0.84 21.39
N ARG A 571 -6.94 -1.37 20.17
CA ARG A 571 -8.12 -1.94 19.52
C ARG A 571 -7.89 -3.43 19.30
N SER A 572 -8.89 -4.24 19.64
CA SER A 572 -8.91 -5.65 19.33
C SER A 572 -9.93 -5.98 18.26
N GLN A 573 -9.63 -7.00 17.46
CA GLN A 573 -10.57 -7.58 16.50
C GLN A 573 -10.72 -9.07 16.79
N PHE A 574 -11.97 -9.50 16.96
CA PHE A 574 -12.35 -10.90 17.04
C PHE A 574 -13.03 -11.32 15.74
N ALA A 575 -12.70 -12.50 15.22
CA ALA A 575 -13.44 -13.10 14.11
C ALA A 575 -13.87 -14.53 14.43
N LEU A 576 -14.85 -15.04 13.71
CA LEU A 576 -15.28 -16.45 13.67
C LEU A 576 -15.56 -16.81 12.21
N TYR A 577 -15.26 -18.03 11.77
CA TYR A 577 -15.75 -18.53 10.49
C TYR A 577 -16.08 -20.02 10.55
N VAL A 578 -17.03 -20.41 9.70
CA VAL A 578 -17.31 -21.81 9.36
C VAL A 578 -17.59 -21.91 7.86
N GLU A 579 -17.10 -22.97 7.24
CA GLU A 579 -17.12 -23.21 5.81
C GLU A 579 -17.25 -24.71 5.54
N ASP A 580 -17.94 -25.07 4.47
CA ASP A 580 -18.03 -26.44 3.97
C ASP A 580 -17.71 -26.46 2.46
N THR A 581 -16.75 -27.30 2.07
CA THR A 581 -16.40 -27.58 0.68
C THR A 581 -16.77 -29.02 0.31
N PHE A 582 -17.74 -29.19 -0.59
CA PHE A 582 -18.30 -30.50 -0.94
C PHE A 582 -18.58 -30.63 -2.44
N TYR A 583 -18.71 -31.87 -2.92
CA TYR A 583 -19.10 -32.17 -4.30
C TYR A 583 -20.62 -32.29 -4.38
N ALA A 584 -21.28 -31.31 -5.03
CA ALA A 584 -22.71 -31.35 -5.30
C ALA A 584 -23.05 -32.33 -6.44
N THR A 585 -22.11 -32.53 -7.36
CA THR A 585 -22.01 -33.65 -8.32
C THR A 585 -20.52 -34.00 -8.50
N ASP A 586 -20.19 -35.10 -9.19
CA ASP A 586 -18.79 -35.49 -9.45
C ASP A 586 -17.95 -34.39 -10.16
N ASP A 587 -18.64 -33.48 -10.88
CA ASP A 587 -18.07 -32.38 -11.65
C ASP A 587 -18.30 -30.98 -11.03
N LEU A 588 -19.08 -30.86 -9.93
CA LEU A 588 -19.41 -29.57 -9.32
C LEU A 588 -18.99 -29.54 -7.85
N GLU A 589 -17.89 -28.85 -7.58
CA GLU A 589 -17.45 -28.50 -6.21
C GLU A 589 -18.10 -27.18 -5.79
N VAL A 590 -18.66 -27.15 -4.58
CA VAL A 590 -19.27 -25.96 -3.96
C VAL A 590 -18.57 -25.71 -2.64
N THR A 591 -18.19 -24.45 -2.39
CA THR A 591 -17.71 -23.97 -1.10
C THR A 591 -18.70 -22.94 -0.57
N ALA A 592 -19.25 -23.16 0.62
CA ALA A 592 -20.18 -22.23 1.26
C ALA A 592 -19.76 -21.97 2.70
N GLY A 593 -19.65 -20.69 3.08
CA GLY A 593 -19.18 -20.30 4.40
C GLY A 593 -19.77 -18.99 4.89
N VAL A 594 -19.66 -18.78 6.19
CA VAL A 594 -19.99 -17.52 6.85
C VAL A 594 -18.89 -17.16 7.83
N ARG A 595 -18.50 -15.89 7.75
CA ARG A 595 -17.57 -15.25 8.67
C ARG A 595 -18.28 -14.17 9.47
N TYR A 596 -17.89 -14.00 10.72
CA TYR A 596 -18.32 -12.93 11.63
C TYR A 596 -17.06 -12.19 12.08
N GLU A 597 -17.09 -10.87 12.12
CA GLU A 597 -16.03 -10.05 12.70
C GLU A 597 -16.63 -9.01 13.65
N ARG A 598 -15.91 -8.70 14.73
CA ARG A 598 -16.29 -7.69 15.72
C ARG A 598 -15.07 -6.95 16.23
N LEU A 599 -15.18 -5.63 16.33
CA LEU A 599 -14.19 -4.77 16.96
C LEU A 599 -14.50 -4.59 18.46
N ALA A 600 -13.45 -4.31 19.24
CA ALA A 600 -13.54 -3.93 20.63
C ALA A 600 -12.43 -2.93 20.99
N SER A 601 -12.73 -1.98 21.89
CA SER A 601 -11.72 -1.08 22.46
C SER A 601 -12.20 -0.50 23.80
N ASP A 602 -11.39 -0.66 24.85
CA ASP A 602 -11.65 -0.06 26.17
C ASP A 602 -11.24 1.43 26.21
N ASP A 603 -10.24 1.81 25.39
CA ASP A 603 -9.69 3.17 25.34
C ASP A 603 -10.59 4.12 24.56
N LYS A 604 -10.66 5.39 25.01
CA LYS A 604 -11.55 6.40 24.43
C LYS A 604 -10.84 7.74 24.26
N PRO A 605 -11.19 8.53 23.23
CA PRO A 605 -10.81 9.94 23.14
C PRO A 605 -11.18 10.71 24.42
N THR A 606 -10.43 11.77 24.74
CA THR A 606 -10.77 12.66 25.85
C THR A 606 -12.16 13.26 25.64
N LEU A 607 -13.03 13.21 26.66
CA LEU A 607 -14.38 13.79 26.55
C LEU A 607 -14.31 15.31 26.41
N ASN A 608 -14.74 15.83 25.28
CA ASN A 608 -14.90 17.25 25.04
C ASN A 608 -16.31 17.71 25.44
N GLU A 609 -16.42 18.37 26.60
CA GLU A 609 -17.71 18.84 27.13
C GLU A 609 -18.38 19.87 26.21
N LYS A 610 -17.61 20.76 25.55
CA LYS A 610 -18.16 21.73 24.59
C LYS A 610 -18.76 21.04 23.37
N PHE A 611 -18.08 20.01 22.85
CA PHE A 611 -18.60 19.20 21.76
C PHE A 611 -19.93 18.54 22.14
N LEU A 612 -20.01 17.96 23.35
CA LEU A 612 -21.23 17.36 23.89
C LEU A 612 -22.38 18.38 24.04
N GLU A 613 -22.08 19.61 24.47
CA GLU A 613 -23.07 20.70 24.54
C GLU A 613 -23.57 21.13 23.15
N THR A 614 -22.68 21.20 22.15
CA THR A 614 -23.01 21.59 20.77
C THR A 614 -23.86 20.54 20.04
N TYR A 615 -23.45 19.26 20.11
CA TYR A 615 -24.02 18.19 19.27
C TYR A 615 -24.98 17.24 20.00
N GLY A 616 -25.00 17.24 21.34
CA GLY A 616 -25.87 16.37 22.15
C GLY A 616 -25.42 14.91 22.26
N PHE A 617 -24.25 14.56 21.73
CA PHE A 617 -23.58 13.27 21.89
C PHE A 617 -22.07 13.47 22.11
N THR A 618 -21.38 12.45 22.62
CA THR A 618 -19.95 12.55 22.96
C THR A 618 -19.03 12.31 21.77
N ASN A 619 -17.86 12.96 21.73
CA ASN A 619 -16.78 12.67 20.77
C ASN A 619 -16.03 11.35 21.02
N GLN A 620 -16.48 10.54 21.99
CA GLN A 620 -15.78 9.35 22.50
C GLN A 620 -16.08 8.04 21.76
N GLU A 621 -16.69 8.11 20.57
CA GLU A 621 -16.92 6.93 19.73
C GLU A 621 -15.59 6.32 19.27
N ASN A 622 -15.44 5.01 19.44
CA ASN A 622 -14.20 4.26 19.28
C ASN A 622 -14.39 2.93 18.53
N LEU A 623 -15.58 2.69 17.96
CA LEU A 623 -16.02 1.45 17.30
C LEU A 623 -16.12 0.22 18.21
N ASP A 624 -16.18 0.40 19.53
CA ASP A 624 -16.37 -0.72 20.46
C ASP A 624 -17.69 -1.46 20.20
N GLY A 625 -17.59 -2.76 19.96
CA GLY A 625 -18.74 -3.63 19.73
C GLY A 625 -19.34 -3.59 18.33
N VAL A 626 -18.81 -2.78 17.40
CA VAL A 626 -19.24 -2.78 15.99
C VAL A 626 -18.89 -4.14 15.36
N ASP A 627 -19.87 -4.77 14.70
CA ASP A 627 -19.72 -6.09 14.11
C ASP A 627 -20.29 -6.22 12.69
N ILE A 628 -19.89 -7.29 12.00
CA ILE A 628 -20.29 -7.58 10.62
C ILE A 628 -20.37 -9.08 10.34
N ILE A 629 -21.37 -9.48 9.56
CA ILE A 629 -21.48 -10.84 9.01
C ILE A 629 -21.10 -10.80 7.52
N LEU A 630 -20.24 -11.74 7.13
CA LEU A 630 -19.59 -11.87 5.84
C LEU A 630 -19.88 -13.27 5.24
N PRO A 631 -21.07 -13.50 4.65
CA PRO A 631 -21.40 -14.76 3.98
C PRO A 631 -20.71 -14.85 2.62
N ARG A 632 -20.30 -16.06 2.21
CA ARG A 632 -19.66 -16.33 0.91
C ARG A 632 -20.08 -17.69 0.35
N VAL A 633 -20.25 -17.77 -0.96
CA VAL A 633 -20.48 -19.01 -1.70
C VAL A 633 -19.66 -18.95 -2.99
N GLY A 634 -18.80 -19.95 -3.20
CA GLY A 634 -18.04 -20.16 -4.43
C GLY A 634 -18.31 -21.54 -5.03
N PHE A 635 -17.97 -21.71 -6.30
CA PHE A 635 -18.06 -22.99 -7.00
C PHE A 635 -16.90 -23.19 -8.00
N LYS A 636 -16.54 -24.45 -8.24
CA LYS A 636 -15.69 -24.90 -9.36
C LYS A 636 -16.48 -25.99 -10.11
N TYR A 637 -16.79 -25.75 -11.39
CA TYR A 637 -17.47 -26.69 -12.27
C TYR A 637 -16.52 -27.21 -13.36
N TYR A 638 -16.18 -28.49 -13.28
CA TYR A 638 -15.28 -29.19 -14.19
C TYR A 638 -16.05 -29.64 -15.44
N ALA A 639 -16.34 -28.70 -16.34
CA ALA A 639 -17.16 -28.94 -17.53
C ALA A 639 -16.55 -29.97 -18.50
N THR A 640 -15.21 -30.02 -18.58
CA THR A 640 -14.42 -31.10 -19.22
C THR A 640 -13.07 -31.23 -18.51
N GLU A 641 -12.25 -32.22 -18.88
CA GLU A 641 -10.83 -32.31 -18.43
C GLU A 641 -10.01 -31.04 -18.76
N ALA A 642 -10.44 -30.27 -19.76
CA ALA A 642 -9.75 -29.09 -20.27
C ALA A 642 -10.44 -27.76 -19.92
N LEU A 643 -11.67 -27.77 -19.41
CA LEU A 643 -12.47 -26.57 -19.13
C LEU A 643 -13.03 -26.61 -17.70
N THR A 644 -12.55 -25.68 -16.86
CA THR A 644 -13.15 -25.39 -15.56
C THR A 644 -13.86 -24.04 -15.62
N ILE A 645 -15.07 -23.96 -15.07
CA ILE A 645 -15.81 -22.71 -14.86
C ILE A 645 -15.85 -22.47 -13.35
N ASN A 646 -15.32 -21.34 -12.90
CA ASN A 646 -15.24 -20.98 -11.49
C ASN A 646 -15.97 -19.66 -11.22
N GLY A 647 -16.35 -19.41 -9.97
CA GLY A 647 -17.01 -18.16 -9.60
C GLY A 647 -17.63 -18.20 -8.22
N GLY A 648 -18.41 -17.16 -7.90
CA GLY A 648 -19.05 -17.05 -6.60
C GLY A 648 -19.68 -15.70 -6.32
N VAL A 649 -20.25 -15.58 -5.13
CA VAL A 649 -20.76 -14.34 -4.54
C VAL A 649 -20.46 -14.31 -3.05
N GLY A 650 -20.06 -13.16 -2.52
CA GLY A 650 -19.80 -13.01 -1.10
C GLY A 650 -19.63 -11.58 -0.64
N ARG A 651 -19.63 -11.39 0.69
CA ARG A 651 -19.32 -10.10 1.33
C ARG A 651 -17.90 -10.05 1.85
N PHE A 652 -17.26 -8.90 1.68
CA PHE A 652 -15.84 -8.65 1.95
C PHE A 652 -15.69 -7.33 2.72
N GLN A 653 -14.79 -7.31 3.70
CA GLN A 653 -14.44 -6.14 4.49
C GLN A 653 -12.98 -6.31 4.99
N GLY A 654 -12.30 -5.19 5.24
CA GLY A 654 -10.97 -5.16 5.84
C GLY A 654 -10.03 -4.14 5.20
N GLY A 655 -8.77 -4.11 5.66
CA GLY A 655 -7.70 -3.27 5.09
C GLY A 655 -7.85 -1.75 5.29
N ILE A 656 -8.85 -1.27 6.01
CA ILE A 656 -9.04 0.19 6.17
C ILE A 656 -7.95 0.77 7.08
N PRO A 657 -7.24 1.85 6.70
CA PRO A 657 -6.15 2.44 7.48
C PRO A 657 -6.56 2.77 8.92
N ASN A 658 -5.83 2.25 9.92
CA ASN A 658 -6.22 2.41 11.31
C ASN A 658 -6.10 3.86 11.82
N VAL A 659 -5.20 4.65 11.21
CA VAL A 659 -5.12 6.09 11.43
C VAL A 659 -6.45 6.82 11.24
N TRP A 660 -7.32 6.38 10.32
CA TRP A 660 -8.62 7.03 10.10
C TRP A 660 -9.50 6.98 11.37
N TYR A 661 -9.52 5.85 12.06
CA TYR A 661 -10.24 5.68 13.33
C TYR A 661 -9.58 6.45 14.47
N ASN A 662 -8.25 6.46 14.52
CA ASN A 662 -7.49 7.09 15.62
C ASN A 662 -7.44 8.63 15.54
N ASN A 663 -7.90 9.24 14.46
CA ASN A 663 -7.91 10.70 14.30
C ASN A 663 -8.62 11.43 15.45
N SER A 664 -9.62 10.80 16.08
CA SER A 664 -10.37 11.33 17.23
C SER A 664 -9.57 11.38 18.53
N PHE A 665 -8.60 10.47 18.72
CA PHE A 665 -7.68 10.51 19.86
C PHE A 665 -6.64 11.63 19.69
N GLN A 666 -6.19 11.89 18.46
CA GLN A 666 -5.15 12.89 18.18
C GLN A 666 -5.66 14.35 18.18
N LYS A 667 -6.90 14.58 17.74
CA LYS A 667 -7.57 15.90 17.79
C LYS A 667 -8.89 15.77 18.55
N ASP A 668 -8.79 15.68 19.87
CA ASP A 668 -9.92 15.66 20.81
C ASP A 668 -10.61 17.05 20.98
N GLY A 669 -10.06 18.10 20.36
CA GLY A 669 -10.47 19.50 20.51
C GLY A 669 -10.03 20.17 21.82
N LEU A 670 -9.38 19.43 22.72
CA LEU A 670 -8.98 19.89 24.06
C LEU A 670 -7.48 20.10 24.21
N THR A 671 -6.70 19.14 23.70
CA THR A 671 -5.32 18.91 24.13
C THR A 671 -4.33 19.69 23.28
N PHE A 672 -4.28 19.40 21.97
CA PHE A 672 -3.44 20.13 21.01
C PHE A 672 -4.14 21.41 20.55
N VAL A 673 -3.50 22.55 20.79
CA VAL A 673 -4.06 23.89 20.57
C VAL A 673 -3.01 24.86 20.03
N ASP A 674 -3.48 25.85 19.26
CA ASP A 674 -2.66 26.89 18.64
C ASP A 674 -2.63 28.16 19.50
N ALA A 675 -1.53 28.91 19.45
CA ALA A 675 -1.45 30.23 20.04
C ALA A 675 -2.28 31.25 19.22
N PRO A 676 -3.13 32.09 19.83
CA PRO A 676 -3.93 33.06 19.09
C PRO A 676 -3.04 34.08 18.36
N GLN A 677 -3.31 34.29 17.06
CA GLN A 677 -2.58 35.27 16.23
C GLN A 677 -2.57 36.66 16.86
N SER A 678 -3.66 37.07 17.53
CA SER A 678 -3.77 38.35 18.24
C SER A 678 -2.74 38.53 19.36
N VAL A 679 -2.30 37.45 20.01
CA VAL A 679 -1.24 37.48 21.03
C VAL A 679 0.13 37.49 20.36
N ILE A 680 0.33 36.69 19.31
CA ILE A 680 1.56 36.67 18.50
C ILE A 680 1.85 38.07 17.95
N ASP A 681 0.83 38.72 17.37
CA ASP A 681 0.94 40.04 16.77
C ASP A 681 1.22 41.13 17.82
N GLY A 682 0.55 41.04 18.99
CA GLY A 682 0.78 41.97 20.10
C GLY A 682 2.18 41.87 20.69
N TYR A 683 2.72 40.65 20.79
CA TYR A 683 4.07 40.39 21.31
C TYR A 683 5.14 40.89 20.34
N TYR A 684 5.14 40.43 19.08
CA TYR A 684 6.21 40.76 18.13
C TYR A 684 6.18 42.20 17.62
N ALA A 685 5.05 42.91 17.74
CA ALA A 685 5.00 44.36 17.50
C ALA A 685 5.93 45.20 18.41
N ASN A 686 6.42 44.64 19.52
CA ASN A 686 7.23 45.38 20.51
C ASN A 686 8.48 44.64 21.01
N ASN A 687 8.66 43.35 20.68
CA ASN A 687 9.72 42.50 21.23
C ASN A 687 10.55 41.83 20.12
N PRO A 688 11.90 41.86 20.21
CA PRO A 688 12.75 41.17 19.25
C PRO A 688 12.65 39.64 19.39
N VAL A 689 12.92 38.94 18.29
CA VAL A 689 12.91 37.47 18.22
C VAL A 689 14.09 36.85 18.98
N ASP A 690 13.83 35.74 19.64
CA ASP A 690 14.82 34.75 20.09
C ASP A 690 14.42 33.39 19.52
N ILE A 691 15.10 32.96 18.45
CA ILE A 691 14.82 31.70 17.74
C ILE A 691 15.19 30.44 18.52
N THR A 692 15.75 30.58 19.75
CA THR A 692 16.08 29.43 20.60
C THR A 692 14.94 29.02 21.53
N GLN A 693 13.90 29.85 21.68
CA GLN A 693 12.79 29.62 22.60
C GLN A 693 11.52 30.38 22.22
N VAL A 694 10.37 29.71 22.34
CA VAL A 694 9.07 30.38 22.22
C VAL A 694 8.84 31.30 23.43
N PRO A 695 8.38 32.55 23.25
CA PRO A 695 8.11 33.47 24.36
C PRO A 695 7.08 32.95 25.38
N ASP A 696 7.34 33.18 26.68
CA ASP A 696 6.46 32.69 27.75
C ASP A 696 5.05 33.32 27.74
N GLU A 697 4.89 34.53 27.19
CA GLU A 697 3.57 35.16 26.98
C GLU A 697 2.76 34.39 25.92
N ILE A 698 3.40 33.96 24.83
CA ILE A 698 2.76 33.16 23.79
C ILE A 698 2.49 31.74 24.31
N LYS A 699 3.42 31.12 25.03
CA LYS A 699 3.19 29.83 25.73
C LYS A 699 2.01 29.88 26.69
N GLY A 700 1.88 30.97 27.44
CA GLY A 700 0.79 31.22 28.38
C GLY A 700 -0.56 31.54 27.73
N SER A 701 -0.60 31.70 26.40
CA SER A 701 -1.83 31.96 25.64
C SER A 701 -2.57 30.71 25.16
N LEU A 702 -1.99 29.52 25.31
CA LEU A 702 -2.65 28.27 24.94
C LEU A 702 -3.85 27.99 25.86
N VAL A 703 -5.04 27.89 25.29
CA VAL A 703 -6.30 27.66 26.03
C VAL A 703 -6.82 26.25 25.78
N GLN A 704 -6.97 25.47 26.85
CA GLN A 704 -7.60 24.14 26.76
C GLN A 704 -9.01 24.23 26.15
N GLY A 705 -9.32 23.34 25.21
CA GLY A 705 -10.64 23.33 24.57
C GLY A 705 -10.83 24.43 23.51
N ALA A 706 -9.75 24.94 22.93
CA ALA A 706 -9.77 25.86 21.79
C ALA A 706 -9.45 25.19 20.45
N GLY A 707 -9.20 23.87 20.42
CA GLY A 707 -8.84 23.14 19.21
C GLY A 707 -10.05 22.64 18.41
N SER A 708 -9.82 22.30 17.14
CA SER A 708 -10.77 21.57 16.29
C SER A 708 -10.93 20.11 16.72
N THR A 709 -12.11 19.52 16.54
CA THR A 709 -12.40 18.13 16.92
C THR A 709 -12.41 17.20 15.69
N ASN A 710 -11.82 16.02 15.82
CA ASN A 710 -12.11 14.88 14.95
C ASN A 710 -12.97 13.88 15.73
N TYR A 711 -13.96 13.25 15.10
CA TYR A 711 -14.77 12.23 15.75
C TYR A 711 -15.32 11.20 14.75
N ILE A 712 -15.85 10.09 15.29
CA ILE A 712 -16.53 9.05 14.53
C ILE A 712 -18.04 9.20 14.76
N ASP A 713 -18.85 9.06 13.71
CA ASP A 713 -20.31 9.01 13.83
C ASP A 713 -20.74 7.82 14.73
N PRO A 714 -21.55 8.02 15.78
CA PRO A 714 -22.08 6.93 16.62
C PRO A 714 -22.89 5.85 15.87
N ASN A 715 -23.24 6.10 14.60
CA ASN A 715 -23.95 5.17 13.72
C ASN A 715 -23.04 4.54 12.64
N PHE A 716 -21.72 4.78 12.70
CA PHE A 716 -20.76 4.29 11.71
C PHE A 716 -20.79 2.77 11.61
N LYS A 717 -20.81 2.28 10.38
CA LYS A 717 -20.75 0.86 10.01
C LYS A 717 -19.46 0.59 9.26
N LEU A 718 -18.92 -0.62 9.43
CA LEU A 718 -17.72 -1.03 8.71
C LEU A 718 -17.97 -1.03 7.19
N PRO A 719 -17.19 -0.26 6.41
CA PRO A 719 -17.25 -0.30 4.95
C PRO A 719 -17.01 -1.71 4.43
N SER A 720 -17.82 -2.13 3.46
CA SER A 720 -17.77 -3.50 2.92
C SER A 720 -18.10 -3.52 1.42
N SER A 721 -17.97 -4.68 0.79
CA SER A 721 -18.38 -4.89 -0.60
C SER A 721 -19.03 -6.26 -0.79
N ILE A 722 -20.10 -6.29 -1.58
CA ILE A 722 -20.66 -7.52 -2.16
C ILE A 722 -19.96 -7.73 -3.50
N ARG A 723 -19.20 -8.82 -3.61
CA ARG A 723 -18.48 -9.19 -4.85
C ARG A 723 -19.15 -10.41 -5.45
N ALA A 724 -19.38 -10.39 -6.76
CA ALA A 724 -19.83 -11.52 -7.54
C ALA A 724 -18.94 -11.66 -8.78
N GLN A 725 -18.52 -12.87 -9.13
CA GLN A 725 -17.70 -13.11 -10.32
C GLN A 725 -18.02 -14.44 -10.97
N VAL A 726 -17.68 -14.53 -12.25
CA VAL A 726 -17.58 -15.80 -12.98
C VAL A 726 -16.40 -15.74 -13.93
N GLY A 727 -15.63 -16.82 -13.98
CA GLY A 727 -14.52 -16.99 -14.90
C GLY A 727 -14.44 -18.41 -15.44
N PHE A 728 -13.56 -18.61 -16.40
CA PHE A 728 -13.22 -19.92 -16.92
C PHE A 728 -11.72 -20.06 -17.13
N ASP A 729 -11.26 -21.29 -16.96
CA ASP A 729 -9.90 -21.76 -17.21
C ASP A 729 -10.00 -22.83 -18.30
N TYR A 730 -9.39 -22.57 -19.46
CA TYR A 730 -9.45 -23.44 -20.63
C TYR A 730 -8.05 -23.79 -21.14
N GLU A 731 -7.72 -25.07 -21.13
CA GLU A 731 -6.51 -25.60 -21.77
C GLU A 731 -6.81 -26.09 -23.19
N PHE A 732 -5.98 -25.72 -24.17
CA PHE A 732 -6.20 -26.11 -25.57
C PHE A 732 -4.92 -26.24 -26.39
N ASP A 733 -5.04 -26.94 -27.51
CA ASP A 733 -3.96 -27.15 -28.48
C ASP A 733 -4.18 -26.31 -29.74
N SER A 734 -3.07 -25.81 -30.32
CA SER A 734 -3.05 -25.07 -31.58
C SER A 734 -2.28 -25.83 -32.64
N GLU A 735 -2.95 -26.17 -33.75
CA GLU A 735 -2.31 -26.83 -34.92
C GLU A 735 -1.09 -26.05 -35.47
N PHE A 736 -1.02 -24.74 -35.24
CA PHE A 736 0.05 -23.87 -35.74
C PHE A 736 1.11 -23.51 -34.68
N LEU A 737 0.74 -23.43 -33.40
CA LEU A 737 1.62 -22.93 -32.32
C LEU A 737 1.99 -23.99 -31.27
N GLY A 738 1.43 -25.20 -31.36
CA GLY A 738 1.68 -26.32 -30.44
C GLY A 738 0.62 -26.46 -29.34
N ASN A 739 0.86 -27.44 -28.47
CA ASN A 739 -0.10 -27.93 -27.48
C ASN A 739 0.01 -27.22 -26.12
N GLY A 740 -1.01 -27.27 -25.27
CA GLY A 740 -0.95 -26.75 -23.90
C GLY A 740 -0.90 -25.22 -23.78
N PHE A 741 -1.80 -24.53 -24.50
CA PHE A 741 -2.14 -23.14 -24.19
C PHE A 741 -3.11 -23.09 -23.02
N LYS A 742 -2.85 -22.23 -22.04
CA LYS A 742 -3.78 -21.94 -20.94
C LYS A 742 -4.41 -20.58 -21.16
N TRP A 743 -5.73 -20.54 -21.36
CA TRP A 743 -6.52 -19.31 -21.48
C TRP A 743 -7.44 -19.17 -20.27
N GLN A 744 -7.35 -18.02 -19.61
CA GLN A 744 -8.21 -17.65 -18.49
C GLN A 744 -8.98 -16.38 -18.87
N ALA A 745 -10.26 -16.29 -18.49
CA ALA A 745 -10.99 -15.03 -18.55
C ALA A 745 -12.05 -14.95 -17.45
N GLU A 746 -12.29 -13.73 -16.95
CA GLU A 746 -13.15 -13.47 -15.80
C GLU A 746 -13.93 -12.16 -15.99
N ILE A 747 -15.18 -12.14 -15.50
CA ILE A 747 -15.94 -10.92 -15.24
C ILE A 747 -16.34 -10.85 -13.77
N ALA A 748 -16.06 -9.71 -13.13
CA ALA A 748 -16.37 -9.44 -11.73
C ALA A 748 -17.19 -8.15 -11.59
N TYR A 749 -18.14 -8.19 -10.66
CA TYR A 749 -18.95 -7.05 -10.24
C TYR A 749 -18.82 -6.87 -8.73
N HIS A 750 -18.37 -5.70 -8.30
CA HIS A 750 -18.32 -5.32 -6.89
C HIS A 750 -19.35 -4.21 -6.65
N LYS A 751 -20.25 -4.39 -5.68
CA LYS A 751 -21.08 -3.33 -5.12
C LYS A 751 -20.49 -2.94 -3.77
N LYS A 752 -20.12 -1.68 -3.59
CA LYS A 752 -19.63 -1.18 -2.30
C LYS A 752 -20.81 -0.87 -1.38
N GLU A 753 -20.58 -0.89 -0.07
CA GLU A 753 -21.59 -0.62 0.96
C GLU A 753 -20.97 0.08 2.17
N ASN A 754 -21.51 1.24 2.54
CA ASN A 754 -21.07 2.08 3.65
C ASN A 754 -19.63 2.62 3.49
N GLU A 755 -19.24 3.10 2.31
CA GLU A 755 -17.92 3.72 2.07
C GLU A 755 -17.63 4.83 3.11
N ALA A 756 -16.40 4.92 3.60
CA ALA A 756 -16.02 5.93 4.59
C ALA A 756 -15.85 7.31 3.93
N VAL A 757 -16.48 8.33 4.54
CA VAL A 757 -16.41 9.73 4.09
C VAL A 757 -16.16 10.65 5.29
N TRP A 758 -15.72 11.88 5.00
CA TRP A 758 -15.44 12.89 6.01
C TRP A 758 -16.31 14.13 5.78
N HIS A 759 -17.10 14.51 6.78
CA HIS A 759 -17.99 15.67 6.74
C HIS A 759 -17.57 16.68 7.81
N ASN A 760 -17.62 17.97 7.49
CA ASN A 760 -17.43 19.03 8.50
C ASN A 760 -18.79 19.39 9.11
N THR A 761 -18.96 19.12 10.40
CA THR A 761 -20.19 19.43 11.14
C THR A 761 -20.18 20.79 11.83
N ALA A 762 -19.09 21.54 11.70
CA ALA A 762 -19.00 22.94 12.11
C ALA A 762 -19.57 23.93 11.07
N ILE A 763 -20.21 23.43 10.01
CA ILE A 763 -20.89 24.21 8.97
C ILE A 763 -22.34 23.74 8.80
N LYS A 764 -23.22 24.64 8.36
CA LYS A 764 -24.65 24.37 8.11
C LYS A 764 -25.12 25.06 6.82
N PRO A 765 -26.04 24.46 6.05
CA PRO A 765 -26.48 25.01 4.78
C PRO A 765 -27.37 26.24 4.97
N VAL A 766 -27.15 27.28 4.16
CA VAL A 766 -27.92 28.55 4.18
C VAL A 766 -28.60 28.87 2.85
N GLY A 767 -28.16 28.27 1.75
CA GLY A 767 -28.73 28.49 0.42
C GLY A 767 -28.15 27.56 -0.63
N THR A 768 -28.49 27.84 -1.89
CA THR A 768 -27.92 27.19 -3.07
C THR A 768 -27.57 28.24 -4.12
N THR A 769 -26.62 27.93 -4.98
CA THR A 769 -26.29 28.74 -6.17
C THR A 769 -27.41 28.70 -7.22
N ALA A 770 -27.31 29.58 -8.22
CA ALA A 770 -28.33 29.77 -9.27
C ALA A 770 -28.54 28.54 -10.17
N ASP A 771 -27.53 27.67 -10.32
CA ASP A 771 -27.67 26.37 -10.98
C ASP A 771 -28.60 25.40 -10.23
N GLY A 772 -28.78 25.59 -8.92
CA GLY A 772 -29.63 24.76 -8.05
C GLY A 772 -28.96 23.52 -7.46
N ASP A 773 -27.73 23.20 -7.86
CA ASP A 773 -27.00 21.97 -7.51
C ASP A 773 -25.91 22.17 -6.45
N ARG A 774 -25.34 23.37 -6.30
CA ARG A 774 -24.31 23.66 -5.29
C ARG A 774 -24.88 24.32 -4.03
N ILE A 775 -24.49 23.79 -2.87
CA ILE A 775 -24.93 24.25 -1.54
C ILE A 775 -23.96 25.32 -1.03
N ILE A 776 -24.51 26.39 -0.46
CA ILE A 776 -23.80 27.45 0.25
C ILE A 776 -23.92 27.19 1.76
N TYR A 777 -22.80 27.24 2.47
CA TYR A 777 -22.72 26.98 3.91
C TYR A 777 -22.33 28.24 4.71
N GLU A 778 -22.67 28.27 6.00
CA GLU A 778 -22.06 29.18 6.99
C GLU A 778 -21.50 28.38 8.17
N GLY A 779 -20.43 28.90 8.79
CA GLY A 779 -19.81 28.30 9.98
C GLY A 779 -20.66 28.49 11.25
N ILE A 780 -20.42 27.65 12.26
CA ILE A 780 -21.05 27.78 13.59
C ILE A 780 -20.15 28.45 14.63
N TYR A 781 -18.84 28.56 14.35
CA TYR A 781 -17.85 29.18 15.21
C TYR A 781 -17.58 30.64 14.85
N GLU A 782 -17.18 31.43 15.85
CA GLU A 782 -17.08 32.89 15.78
C GLU A 782 -15.82 33.41 16.49
N GLY A 783 -15.42 34.64 16.19
CA GLY A 783 -14.29 35.31 16.84
C GLY A 783 -12.95 34.59 16.59
N ASP A 784 -12.16 34.39 17.65
CA ASP A 784 -10.85 33.70 17.55
C ASP A 784 -10.98 32.21 17.19
N LEU A 785 -12.18 31.61 17.30
CA LEU A 785 -12.46 30.21 16.94
C LEU A 785 -13.09 30.05 15.56
N LYS A 786 -13.30 31.12 14.79
CA LYS A 786 -14.03 31.09 13.50
C LYS A 786 -13.46 30.13 12.45
N ASP A 787 -12.17 29.81 12.55
CA ASP A 787 -11.47 28.90 11.63
C ASP A 787 -11.47 27.45 12.14
N ASN A 788 -11.99 27.17 13.35
CA ASN A 788 -12.15 25.82 13.88
C ASN A 788 -13.14 25.01 13.04
N PHE A 789 -12.99 23.69 13.13
CA PHE A 789 -13.80 22.71 12.39
C PHE A 789 -14.04 21.47 13.24
N ASP A 790 -15.09 20.72 12.91
CA ASP A 790 -15.40 19.44 13.54
C ASP A 790 -15.62 18.38 12.47
N ILE A 791 -14.59 17.56 12.18
CA ILE A 791 -14.66 16.55 11.12
C ILE A 791 -15.17 15.22 11.68
N ALA A 792 -16.36 14.83 11.20
CA ALA A 792 -16.93 13.51 11.40
C ALA A 792 -16.39 12.54 10.34
N MET A 793 -15.91 11.36 10.75
CA MET A 793 -15.85 10.20 9.86
C MET A 793 -17.20 9.46 9.94
N THR A 794 -17.92 9.42 8.81
CA THR A 794 -19.24 8.77 8.68
C THR A 794 -19.27 7.87 7.44
N ASN A 795 -20.43 7.29 7.11
CA ASN A 795 -20.63 6.48 5.90
C ASN A 795 -21.34 7.30 4.80
N SER A 796 -20.94 7.04 3.56
CA SER A 796 -21.50 7.68 2.37
C SER A 796 -23.03 7.50 2.25
N ALA A 797 -23.72 8.55 1.82
CA ALA A 797 -25.11 8.45 1.38
C ALA A 797 -25.29 7.72 0.03
N GLU A 798 -24.24 7.71 -0.81
CA GLU A 798 -24.22 7.03 -2.12
C GLU A 798 -22.93 6.20 -2.29
N ASP A 799 -23.06 4.87 -2.33
CA ASP A 799 -21.93 3.94 -2.48
C ASP A 799 -21.63 3.61 -3.95
N GLY A 800 -20.34 3.45 -4.26
CA GLY A 800 -19.85 3.08 -5.59
C GLY A 800 -19.95 1.60 -5.98
N ARG A 801 -19.44 1.30 -7.18
CA ARG A 801 -19.34 -0.05 -7.77
C ARG A 801 -18.05 -0.26 -8.55
N SER A 802 -17.75 -1.50 -8.90
CA SER A 802 -16.73 -1.88 -9.89
C SER A 802 -17.31 -2.88 -10.88
N VAL A 803 -17.06 -2.70 -12.18
CA VAL A 803 -17.22 -3.71 -13.22
C VAL A 803 -15.84 -3.96 -13.82
N ILE A 804 -15.39 -5.21 -13.75
CA ILE A 804 -14.03 -5.60 -14.11
C ILE A 804 -14.12 -6.78 -15.08
N PHE A 805 -13.40 -6.68 -16.19
CA PHE A 805 -13.16 -7.80 -17.10
C PHE A 805 -11.66 -8.05 -17.17
N SER A 806 -11.24 -9.31 -17.13
CA SER A 806 -9.84 -9.65 -17.37
C SER A 806 -9.70 -10.93 -18.19
N THR A 807 -8.57 -11.06 -18.88
CA THR A 807 -8.20 -12.30 -19.57
C THR A 807 -6.69 -12.45 -19.64
N ALA A 808 -6.19 -13.68 -19.60
CA ALA A 808 -4.78 -14.02 -19.73
C ALA A 808 -4.58 -15.26 -20.59
N LEU A 809 -3.46 -15.32 -21.32
CA LEU A 809 -3.05 -16.46 -22.15
C LEU A 809 -1.59 -16.81 -21.83
N ALA A 810 -1.30 -18.06 -21.49
CA ALA A 810 0.05 -18.53 -21.16
C ALA A 810 0.42 -19.81 -21.94
N LYS A 811 1.72 -19.94 -22.27
CA LYS A 811 2.29 -21.09 -23.00
C LYS A 811 3.79 -21.23 -22.72
N GLU A 812 4.23 -22.43 -22.33
CA GLU A 812 5.64 -22.85 -22.24
C GLU A 812 5.94 -23.84 -23.38
N TRP A 813 7.01 -23.63 -24.14
CA TRP A 813 7.47 -24.49 -25.24
C TRP A 813 8.72 -25.28 -24.84
N ASP A 814 8.86 -26.51 -25.34
CA ASP A 814 9.95 -27.44 -25.04
C ASP A 814 11.37 -26.90 -25.35
N ASN A 815 11.47 -25.82 -26.13
CA ASN A 815 12.73 -25.12 -26.41
C ASN A 815 13.14 -24.13 -25.30
N GLY A 816 12.41 -24.08 -24.18
CA GLY A 816 12.67 -23.19 -23.05
C GLY A 816 12.08 -21.79 -23.18
N LEU A 817 11.27 -21.51 -24.22
CA LEU A 817 10.50 -20.28 -24.33
C LEU A 817 9.21 -20.37 -23.50
N TYR A 818 8.90 -19.34 -22.74
CA TYR A 818 7.63 -19.13 -22.06
C TYR A 818 7.11 -17.74 -22.41
N ILE A 819 5.82 -17.65 -22.75
CA ILE A 819 5.12 -16.38 -22.95
C ILE A 819 3.82 -16.43 -22.16
N SER A 820 3.56 -15.36 -21.42
CA SER A 820 2.25 -15.06 -20.86
C SER A 820 1.84 -13.64 -21.23
N THR A 821 0.56 -13.44 -21.56
CA THR A 821 -0.02 -12.13 -21.83
C THR A 821 -1.29 -11.96 -21.01
N SER A 822 -1.63 -10.75 -20.61
CA SER A 822 -2.89 -10.47 -19.92
C SER A 822 -3.42 -9.06 -20.22
N TYR A 823 -4.73 -8.91 -20.04
CA TYR A 823 -5.47 -7.66 -20.21
C TYR A 823 -6.52 -7.52 -19.11
N ALA A 824 -6.69 -6.30 -18.60
CA ALA A 824 -7.78 -5.89 -17.73
C ALA A 824 -8.48 -4.64 -18.25
N HIS A 825 -9.80 -4.62 -18.11
CA HIS A 825 -10.66 -3.45 -18.24
C HIS A 825 -11.36 -3.18 -16.90
N GLN A 826 -11.36 -1.93 -16.45
CA GLN A 826 -11.94 -1.53 -15.16
C GLN A 826 -12.85 -0.30 -15.33
N ASP A 827 -14.07 -0.37 -14.79
CA ASP A 827 -15.01 0.75 -14.69
C ASP A 827 -15.49 0.82 -13.23
N ILE A 828 -14.99 1.83 -12.51
CA ILE A 828 -15.02 1.92 -11.05
C ILE A 828 -15.56 3.27 -10.60
N THR A 829 -16.49 3.24 -9.65
CA THR A 829 -16.99 4.41 -8.92
C THR A 829 -16.77 4.26 -7.42
N GLU A 830 -16.69 5.39 -6.73
CA GLU A 830 -16.48 5.49 -5.28
C GLU A 830 -17.07 6.79 -4.74
N ALA A 831 -17.42 6.82 -3.46
CA ALA A 831 -17.78 8.06 -2.76
C ALA A 831 -16.55 8.94 -2.49
N SER A 832 -15.51 8.36 -1.90
CA SER A 832 -14.21 9.01 -1.64
C SER A 832 -13.07 8.01 -1.82
N GLY A 833 -11.95 8.47 -2.37
CA GLY A 833 -10.74 7.67 -2.52
C GLY A 833 -9.93 7.50 -1.22
N GLY A 834 -10.17 8.32 -0.19
CA GLY A 834 -9.38 8.28 1.06
C GLY A 834 -7.89 8.55 0.83
N SER A 835 -7.57 9.70 0.23
CA SER A 835 -6.22 10.05 -0.24
C SER A 835 -5.25 10.55 0.84
N SER A 836 -5.67 10.62 2.11
CA SER A 836 -4.83 11.10 3.21
C SER A 836 -5.00 10.29 4.51
N SER A 837 -4.17 10.58 5.50
CA SER A 837 -4.18 9.93 6.82
C SER A 837 -4.88 10.79 7.88
N GLN A 838 -4.87 12.12 7.74
CA GLN A 838 -5.58 13.02 8.65
C GLN A 838 -7.03 13.25 8.18
N ALA A 839 -8.00 13.27 9.10
CA ALA A 839 -9.41 13.52 8.80
C ALA A 839 -9.61 14.91 8.15
N GLN A 840 -8.96 15.94 8.69
CA GLN A 840 -8.91 17.29 8.12
C GLN A 840 -8.41 17.28 6.67
N SER A 841 -7.33 16.56 6.37
CA SER A 841 -6.76 16.46 5.02
C SER A 841 -7.66 15.68 4.06
N ASN A 842 -8.30 14.59 4.52
CA ASN A 842 -9.27 13.86 3.70
C ASN A 842 -10.46 14.76 3.33
N TYR A 843 -11.01 15.55 4.26
CA TYR A 843 -12.04 16.55 3.94
C TYR A 843 -11.51 17.64 2.98
N LYS A 844 -10.34 18.22 3.27
CA LYS A 844 -9.71 19.31 2.48
C LYS A 844 -9.47 18.93 1.02
N HIS A 845 -8.97 17.71 0.78
CA HIS A 845 -8.52 17.25 -0.54
C HIS A 845 -9.53 16.33 -1.25
N THR A 846 -10.66 15.96 -0.63
CA THR A 846 -11.74 15.27 -1.35
C THR A 846 -12.36 16.24 -2.36
N ILE A 847 -12.22 15.89 -3.64
CA ILE A 847 -12.83 16.63 -4.75
C ILE A 847 -14.34 16.36 -4.74
N THR A 848 -15.14 17.43 -4.78
CA THR A 848 -16.59 17.36 -4.61
C THR A 848 -17.36 18.41 -5.42
N GLN A 849 -18.66 18.19 -5.61
CA GLN A 849 -19.61 19.19 -6.10
C GLN A 849 -19.87 20.28 -5.03
N SER A 850 -20.12 19.84 -3.80
CA SER A 850 -20.42 20.62 -2.59
C SER A 850 -19.85 19.92 -1.36
N ARG A 851 -19.46 20.65 -0.31
CA ARG A 851 -19.08 20.03 0.98
C ARG A 851 -20.26 19.23 1.55
N ASN A 852 -19.94 18.18 2.31
CA ASN A 852 -20.90 17.26 2.95
C ASN A 852 -21.96 16.65 2.00
N VAL A 853 -21.65 16.53 0.71
CA VAL A 853 -22.47 15.83 -0.28
C VAL A 853 -21.64 14.68 -0.83
N ASP A 854 -22.11 13.45 -0.63
CA ASP A 854 -21.47 12.25 -1.14
C ASP A 854 -22.06 11.89 -2.52
N LEU A 855 -21.18 11.58 -3.48
CA LEU A 855 -21.57 11.18 -4.84
C LEU A 855 -20.68 10.04 -5.32
N ALA A 856 -21.30 8.99 -5.87
CA ALA A 856 -20.58 7.84 -6.42
C ALA A 856 -20.07 8.14 -7.85
N GLN A 857 -18.85 8.69 -7.94
CA GLN A 857 -18.23 9.09 -9.22
C GLN A 857 -16.92 8.31 -9.48
N ARG A 858 -16.34 8.43 -10.69
CA ARG A 858 -15.20 7.62 -11.15
C ARG A 858 -14.05 7.58 -10.13
N GLY A 859 -13.49 6.40 -9.89
CA GLY A 859 -12.49 6.17 -8.85
C GLY A 859 -11.12 6.81 -9.13
N ALA A 860 -10.46 7.35 -8.12
CA ALA A 860 -9.15 8.02 -8.25
C ALA A 860 -8.00 7.04 -8.54
N TYR A 861 -8.14 5.78 -8.13
CA TYR A 861 -7.16 4.70 -8.34
C TYR A 861 -7.50 3.79 -9.53
N GLU A 862 -8.52 4.11 -10.34
CA GLU A 862 -8.88 3.31 -11.50
C GLU A 862 -7.73 3.25 -12.52
N VAL A 863 -7.45 2.04 -13.02
CA VAL A 863 -6.61 1.82 -14.21
C VAL A 863 -7.50 1.17 -15.27
N GLU A 864 -8.22 2.03 -16.01
CA GLU A 864 -9.26 1.67 -16.99
C GLU A 864 -8.81 0.56 -17.96
N HIS A 865 -7.55 0.61 -18.40
CA HIS A 865 -6.93 -0.40 -19.23
C HIS A 865 -5.54 -0.76 -18.72
N SER A 866 -5.25 -2.05 -18.54
CA SER A 866 -3.90 -2.57 -18.31
C SER A 866 -3.63 -3.76 -19.23
N PHE A 867 -2.51 -3.76 -19.94
CA PHE A 867 -2.06 -4.83 -20.83
C PHE A 867 -0.63 -5.22 -20.49
N LYS A 868 -0.36 -6.52 -20.38
CA LYS A 868 0.91 -7.05 -19.90
C LYS A 868 1.40 -8.21 -20.74
N VAL A 869 2.71 -8.32 -20.85
CA VAL A 869 3.41 -9.42 -21.52
C VAL A 869 4.63 -9.79 -20.68
N ASN A 870 4.76 -11.06 -20.31
CA ASN A 870 5.96 -11.59 -19.69
C ASN A 870 6.53 -12.71 -20.59
N VAL A 871 7.81 -12.62 -20.91
CA VAL A 871 8.53 -13.57 -21.76
C VAL A 871 9.78 -14.04 -21.03
N SER A 872 9.96 -15.36 -20.94
CA SER A 872 11.18 -15.99 -20.47
C SER A 872 11.73 -16.91 -21.54
N TYR A 873 13.05 -16.95 -21.71
CA TYR A 873 13.73 -17.89 -22.60
C TYR A 873 14.96 -18.46 -21.91
N ASN A 874 14.90 -19.75 -21.58
CA ASN A 874 15.94 -20.50 -20.91
C ASN A 874 16.67 -21.37 -21.93
N THR A 875 17.99 -21.27 -22.00
CA THR A 875 18.83 -22.03 -22.93
C THR A 875 20.21 -22.31 -22.33
N GLU A 876 21.10 -23.00 -23.05
CA GLU A 876 22.51 -23.16 -22.66
C GLU A 876 23.41 -22.58 -23.75
N LEU A 877 23.85 -21.32 -23.61
CA LEU A 877 24.91 -20.78 -24.48
C LEU A 877 26.28 -21.41 -24.17
N PHE A 878 26.45 -21.90 -22.94
CA PHE A 878 27.61 -22.67 -22.48
C PHE A 878 27.10 -23.99 -21.89
N SER A 879 27.56 -25.13 -22.41
CA SER A 879 27.01 -26.43 -21.98
C SER A 879 27.20 -26.68 -20.49
N GLY A 880 26.12 -27.08 -19.81
CA GLY A 880 26.04 -27.29 -18.36
C GLY A 880 25.72 -26.03 -17.55
N TYR A 881 25.55 -24.87 -18.20
CA TYR A 881 25.32 -23.57 -17.56
C TYR A 881 24.20 -22.81 -18.23
N GLN A 882 23.10 -22.58 -17.50
CA GLN A 882 21.93 -21.93 -18.05
C GLN A 882 22.20 -20.46 -18.38
N THR A 883 21.64 -20.03 -19.50
CA THR A 883 21.44 -18.64 -19.89
C THR A 883 19.94 -18.36 -19.85
N LYS A 884 19.52 -17.36 -19.07
CA LYS A 884 18.13 -16.94 -18.93
C LYS A 884 17.96 -15.54 -19.51
N PHE A 885 17.03 -15.37 -20.45
CA PHE A 885 16.60 -14.08 -20.97
C PHE A 885 15.16 -13.83 -20.54
N ASN A 886 14.87 -12.73 -19.86
CA ASN A 886 13.53 -12.43 -19.37
C ASN A 886 13.14 -10.99 -19.72
N MET A 887 11.87 -10.78 -20.06
CA MET A 887 11.29 -9.49 -20.38
C MET A 887 9.89 -9.39 -19.77
N TYR A 888 9.67 -8.39 -18.93
CA TYR A 888 8.33 -7.91 -18.57
C TYR A 888 8.02 -6.68 -19.42
N PHE A 889 6.77 -6.52 -19.85
CA PHE A 889 6.26 -5.37 -20.56
C PHE A 889 4.86 -5.04 -20.06
N GLU A 890 4.61 -3.76 -19.82
CA GLU A 890 3.33 -3.26 -19.37
C GLU A 890 2.94 -2.01 -20.16
N ARG A 891 1.68 -1.93 -20.56
CA ARG A 891 1.06 -0.71 -21.07
C ARG A 891 -0.27 -0.50 -20.36
N ARG A 892 -0.39 0.61 -19.64
CA ARG A 892 -1.60 0.96 -18.87
C ARG A 892 -2.06 2.39 -19.13
N SER A 893 -3.35 2.62 -18.97
CA SER A 893 -3.93 3.97 -18.94
C SER A 893 -3.37 4.76 -17.75
N GLY A 894 -3.25 6.08 -17.90
CA GLY A 894 -2.93 6.95 -16.77
C GLY A 894 -4.07 7.02 -15.75
N ARG A 895 -3.78 7.51 -14.55
CA ARG A 895 -4.79 7.69 -13.50
C ARG A 895 -5.81 8.79 -13.89
N PRO A 896 -7.08 8.67 -13.47
CA PRO A 896 -8.05 9.75 -13.59
C PRO A 896 -7.66 11.00 -12.79
N PHE A 897 -8.25 12.15 -13.14
CA PHE A 897 -8.16 13.41 -12.41
C PHE A 897 -9.36 14.32 -12.72
N SER A 898 -9.60 15.33 -11.90
CA SER A 898 -10.78 16.21 -12.02
C SER A 898 -10.43 17.62 -12.44
N TYR A 899 -11.35 18.29 -13.13
CA TYR A 899 -11.28 19.72 -13.35
C TYR A 899 -12.09 20.48 -12.29
N THR A 900 -11.44 21.41 -11.60
CA THR A 900 -11.96 22.11 -10.42
C THR A 900 -12.02 23.62 -10.65
N MET A 901 -12.68 24.33 -9.74
CA MET A 901 -12.53 25.76 -9.57
C MET A 901 -11.71 26.03 -8.30
N GLY A 902 -10.83 27.03 -8.34
CA GLY A 902 -10.09 27.46 -7.15
C GLY A 902 -10.88 28.47 -6.32
N LEU A 903 -10.57 28.54 -5.03
CA LEU A 903 -11.20 29.44 -4.04
C LEU A 903 -10.17 30.39 -3.41
N TYR A 904 -9.25 30.94 -4.22
CA TYR A 904 -8.12 31.73 -3.71
C TYR A 904 -8.60 32.95 -2.89
N GLU A 905 -8.43 32.88 -1.57
CA GLU A 905 -8.89 33.87 -0.58
C GLU A 905 -10.42 34.11 -0.62
N LYS A 906 -11.22 33.05 -0.82
CA LYS A 906 -12.68 33.13 -0.94
C LYS A 906 -13.43 32.11 -0.08
N ASP A 907 -14.30 32.62 0.79
CA ASP A 907 -15.11 31.89 1.76
C ASP A 907 -16.61 31.90 1.42
N ASP A 908 -17.01 32.39 0.24
CA ASP A 908 -18.41 32.50 -0.23
C ASP A 908 -19.22 31.19 -0.22
N LEU A 909 -18.56 30.03 -0.09
CA LEU A 909 -19.19 28.70 0.02
C LEU A 909 -19.18 28.11 1.45
N GLY A 910 -18.64 28.84 2.43
CA GLY A 910 -18.61 28.45 3.85
C GLY A 910 -17.37 27.67 4.30
N ASP A 911 -16.34 27.55 3.46
CA ASP A 911 -15.06 26.96 3.87
C ASP A 911 -14.22 27.94 4.70
N THR A 912 -13.61 27.47 5.79
CA THR A 912 -12.65 28.25 6.60
C THR A 912 -11.28 28.35 5.91
N ARG A 913 -10.35 29.13 6.48
CA ARG A 913 -9.01 29.38 5.93
C ARG A 913 -8.26 28.12 5.54
N ASP A 914 -8.38 27.07 6.33
CA ASP A 914 -7.70 25.79 6.11
C ASP A 914 -8.26 25.02 4.91
N PHE A 915 -9.48 25.32 4.44
CA PHE A 915 -10.19 24.57 3.41
C PHE A 915 -10.34 25.31 2.08
N TYR A 916 -10.52 26.65 2.07
CA TYR A 916 -10.53 27.42 0.81
C TYR A 916 -9.15 27.51 0.14
N SER A 917 -8.08 27.19 0.88
CA SER A 917 -6.71 27.22 0.35
C SER A 917 -6.40 26.13 -0.70
N ASN A 918 -7.37 25.29 -1.09
CA ASN A 918 -7.21 24.23 -2.08
C ASN A 918 -8.39 24.17 -3.07
N SER A 919 -8.14 23.70 -4.30
CA SER A 919 -9.14 23.63 -5.38
C SER A 919 -9.98 22.35 -5.28
N ALA A 920 -10.84 22.26 -4.27
CA ALA A 920 -11.62 21.04 -3.99
C ALA A 920 -12.96 20.93 -4.75
N TYR A 921 -13.48 22.03 -5.32
CA TYR A 921 -14.82 22.06 -5.91
C TYR A 921 -14.76 21.82 -7.42
N LEU A 922 -15.60 20.93 -7.93
CA LEU A 922 -15.75 20.66 -9.35
C LEU A 922 -16.22 21.92 -10.10
N ALA A 923 -15.66 22.21 -11.27
CA ALA A 923 -15.99 23.43 -12.00
C ALA A 923 -17.44 23.38 -12.55
N TYR A 924 -18.19 24.49 -12.39
CA TYR A 924 -19.39 24.74 -13.20
C TYR A 924 -18.95 25.23 -14.58
N ILE A 925 -19.45 24.61 -15.65
CA ILE A 925 -19.13 25.02 -17.02
C ILE A 925 -20.34 25.70 -17.64
N PRO A 926 -20.30 27.00 -17.96
CA PRO A 926 -21.45 27.72 -18.52
C PRO A 926 -21.83 27.22 -19.93
N THR A 927 -23.08 27.46 -20.32
CA THR A 927 -23.59 27.22 -21.69
C THR A 927 -23.05 28.21 -22.73
N GLY A 928 -22.69 29.42 -22.30
CA GLY A 928 -22.16 30.48 -23.17
C GLY A 928 -22.14 31.83 -22.45
N ALA A 929 -21.92 32.90 -23.21
CA ALA A 929 -21.92 34.28 -22.71
C ALA A 929 -23.28 34.79 -22.17
N ASP A 930 -24.38 34.10 -22.49
CA ASP A 930 -25.73 34.40 -22.02
C ASP A 930 -26.20 33.44 -20.89
N ASP A 931 -25.29 32.66 -20.29
CA ASP A 931 -25.63 31.69 -19.24
C ASP A 931 -26.19 32.37 -17.97
N ALA A 932 -27.41 32.00 -17.59
CA ALA A 932 -28.13 32.65 -16.48
C ALA A 932 -27.52 32.39 -15.09
N ASN A 933 -26.66 31.38 -14.94
CA ASN A 933 -26.04 31.03 -13.66
C ASN A 933 -24.72 31.78 -13.42
N VAL A 934 -24.27 32.62 -14.36
CA VAL A 934 -23.05 33.42 -14.24
C VAL A 934 -23.39 34.91 -14.32
N ASN A 935 -22.82 35.70 -13.42
CA ASN A 935 -22.85 37.15 -13.51
C ASN A 935 -21.63 37.64 -14.31
N TRP A 936 -21.79 37.68 -15.63
CA TRP A 936 -20.74 38.13 -16.56
C TRP A 936 -20.40 39.62 -16.44
N ASP A 937 -21.28 40.45 -15.89
CA ASP A 937 -21.03 41.89 -15.69
C ASP A 937 -20.04 42.14 -14.53
N GLU A 938 -19.97 41.23 -13.56
CA GLU A 938 -19.03 41.29 -12.42
C GLU A 938 -17.83 40.34 -12.56
N SER A 939 -17.89 39.37 -13.49
CA SER A 939 -16.82 38.40 -13.74
C SER A 939 -15.61 39.04 -14.43
N GLY A 940 -14.41 38.80 -13.87
CA GLY A 940 -13.13 39.22 -14.45
C GLY A 940 -12.54 38.24 -15.47
N LEU A 941 -13.34 37.26 -15.93
CA LEU A 941 -13.05 36.35 -17.03
C LEU A 941 -14.25 36.36 -17.98
N SER A 942 -14.02 36.61 -19.27
CA SER A 942 -15.08 36.55 -20.29
C SER A 942 -15.33 35.12 -20.77
N TRP A 943 -16.52 34.88 -21.35
CA TRP A 943 -16.82 33.59 -21.98
C TRP A 943 -15.77 33.17 -23.02
N SER A 944 -15.28 34.11 -23.84
CA SER A 944 -14.32 33.78 -24.91
C SER A 944 -12.95 33.36 -24.37
N GLU A 945 -12.54 33.91 -23.23
CA GLU A 945 -11.30 33.50 -22.56
C GLU A 945 -11.49 32.12 -21.93
N LEU A 946 -12.59 31.92 -21.17
CA LEU A 946 -12.93 30.62 -20.59
C LEU A 946 -13.04 29.53 -21.66
N GLU A 947 -13.72 29.78 -22.77
CA GLU A 947 -13.86 28.83 -23.89
C GLU A 947 -12.51 28.41 -24.47
N THR A 948 -11.51 29.30 -24.52
CA THR A 948 -10.13 28.94 -24.88
C THR A 948 -9.51 27.97 -23.87
N LEU A 949 -9.65 28.22 -22.56
CA LEU A 949 -9.15 27.33 -21.51
C LEU A 949 -9.83 25.94 -21.58
N LEU A 950 -11.16 25.90 -21.76
CA LEU A 950 -11.94 24.67 -21.89
C LEU A 950 -11.54 23.87 -23.14
N ASN A 951 -11.35 24.53 -24.28
CA ASN A 951 -10.93 23.88 -25.52
C ASN A 951 -9.49 23.34 -25.42
N ARG A 952 -8.58 24.04 -24.72
CA ARG A 952 -7.23 23.55 -24.41
C ARG A 952 -7.25 22.35 -23.45
N ALA A 953 -8.17 22.34 -22.48
CA ALA A 953 -8.41 21.22 -21.57
C ALA A 953 -9.10 20.01 -22.23
N GLY A 954 -9.75 20.20 -23.39
CA GLY A 954 -10.58 19.18 -24.04
C GLY A 954 -11.97 19.02 -23.43
N ILE A 955 -12.43 19.98 -22.61
CA ILE A 955 -13.73 19.96 -21.92
C ILE A 955 -14.85 20.40 -22.88
N SER A 956 -15.78 19.49 -23.16
CA SER A 956 -16.87 19.69 -24.14
C SER A 956 -18.25 19.89 -23.50
N GLU A 957 -18.36 19.56 -22.22
CA GLU A 957 -19.50 19.68 -21.33
C GLU A 957 -19.89 21.15 -21.12
N ARG A 958 -21.18 21.45 -21.02
CA ARG A 958 -21.74 22.81 -20.91
C ARG A 958 -23.05 22.80 -20.11
N GLY A 959 -23.31 23.85 -19.34
CA GLY A 959 -24.52 24.04 -18.53
C GLY A 959 -24.63 23.14 -17.29
N GLN A 960 -23.51 22.65 -16.75
CA GLN A 960 -23.50 21.72 -15.61
C GLN A 960 -22.20 21.83 -14.80
N ILE A 961 -22.23 21.33 -13.56
CA ILE A 961 -21.01 21.03 -12.79
C ILE A 961 -20.38 19.76 -13.37
N LEU A 962 -19.06 19.75 -13.56
CA LEU A 962 -18.35 18.56 -14.04
C LEU A 962 -18.41 17.41 -13.02
N ASN A 963 -18.44 16.18 -13.50
CA ASN A 963 -18.23 15.00 -12.65
C ASN A 963 -16.75 14.89 -12.25
N ARG A 964 -16.49 14.29 -11.09
CA ARG A 964 -15.14 13.94 -10.64
C ARG A 964 -14.49 12.94 -11.60
N ASN A 965 -13.18 13.08 -11.77
CA ASN A 965 -12.30 12.14 -12.46
C ASN A 965 -12.58 11.93 -13.96
N THR A 966 -13.18 12.94 -14.63
CA THR A 966 -13.44 12.91 -16.08
C THR A 966 -12.19 13.06 -16.95
N GLY A 967 -11.13 13.69 -16.44
CA GLY A 967 -9.82 13.75 -17.11
C GLY A 967 -9.02 12.48 -16.89
N THR A 968 -8.15 12.12 -17.83
CA THR A 968 -7.23 10.97 -17.72
C THR A 968 -5.79 11.41 -18.01
N GLN A 969 -4.86 11.05 -17.12
CA GLN A 969 -3.41 11.30 -17.28
C GLN A 969 -2.84 10.47 -18.45
N PRO A 970 -1.64 10.81 -19.00
CA PRO A 970 -1.06 10.08 -20.12
C PRO A 970 -0.87 8.58 -19.87
N TRP A 971 -0.90 7.79 -20.94
CA TRP A 971 -0.63 6.36 -20.88
C TRP A 971 0.84 6.09 -20.54
N VAL A 972 1.08 5.08 -19.69
CA VAL A 972 2.41 4.61 -19.32
C VAL A 972 2.75 3.36 -20.13
N THR A 973 4.02 3.18 -20.51
CA THR A 973 4.49 1.96 -21.20
C THR A 973 5.92 1.67 -20.81
N THR A 974 6.10 0.62 -20.00
CA THR A 974 7.39 0.18 -19.46
C THR A 974 7.78 -1.18 -20.03
N MET A 975 9.07 -1.48 -20.02
CA MET A 975 9.60 -2.78 -20.42
C MET A 975 10.86 -3.04 -19.61
N ASP A 976 10.90 -4.11 -18.84
CA ASP A 976 12.02 -4.43 -17.97
C ASP A 976 12.66 -5.72 -18.47
N ILE A 977 13.98 -5.77 -18.60
CA ILE A 977 14.69 -6.95 -19.09
C ILE A 977 15.72 -7.45 -18.08
N SER A 978 15.94 -8.76 -18.04
CA SER A 978 17.12 -9.34 -17.38
C SER A 978 17.77 -10.42 -18.23
N VAL A 979 19.09 -10.48 -18.17
CA VAL A 979 19.91 -11.55 -18.73
C VAL A 979 20.76 -12.12 -17.60
N LYS A 980 20.64 -13.44 -17.36
CA LYS A 980 21.40 -14.15 -16.33
C LYS A 980 22.21 -15.27 -16.99
N GLN A 981 23.48 -15.39 -16.64
CA GLN A 981 24.37 -16.41 -17.17
C GLN A 981 25.04 -17.15 -16.02
N GLU A 982 24.71 -18.43 -15.85
CA GLU A 982 25.45 -19.31 -14.95
C GLU A 982 26.89 -19.52 -15.46
N ILE A 983 27.83 -19.72 -14.55
CA ILE A 983 29.24 -20.00 -14.81
C ILE A 983 29.79 -21.05 -13.83
N PRO A 984 30.90 -21.73 -14.14
CA PRO A 984 31.53 -22.67 -13.22
C PRO A 984 31.81 -22.05 -11.84
N GLY A 985 31.35 -22.71 -10.77
CA GLY A 985 31.73 -22.33 -9.42
C GLY A 985 33.15 -22.80 -9.03
N PHE A 986 33.57 -22.45 -7.83
CA PHE A 986 34.90 -22.81 -7.30
C PHE A 986 35.08 -24.30 -6.93
N ALA A 987 34.02 -25.11 -6.96
CA ALA A 987 34.05 -26.55 -6.71
C ALA A 987 32.98 -27.27 -7.54
N GLU A 988 33.04 -28.61 -7.58
CA GLU A 988 32.04 -29.46 -8.23
C GLU A 988 30.66 -29.27 -7.59
N GLY A 989 29.60 -29.22 -8.41
CA GLY A 989 28.24 -28.90 -7.97
C GLY A 989 27.96 -27.39 -7.78
N HIS A 990 28.98 -26.58 -7.53
CA HIS A 990 28.81 -25.15 -7.26
C HIS A 990 28.66 -24.35 -8.58
N LYS A 991 27.84 -23.30 -8.55
CA LYS A 991 27.63 -22.39 -9.71
C LYS A 991 27.82 -20.94 -9.29
N GLY A 992 28.55 -20.18 -10.11
CA GLY A 992 28.42 -18.73 -10.13
C GLY A 992 27.32 -18.31 -11.11
N GLU A 993 26.87 -17.07 -11.01
CA GLU A 993 26.02 -16.41 -12.00
C GLU A 993 26.47 -14.96 -12.15
N VAL A 994 26.48 -14.45 -13.38
CA VAL A 994 26.56 -13.02 -13.66
C VAL A 994 25.24 -12.61 -14.27
N TYR A 995 24.64 -11.54 -13.76
CA TYR A 995 23.40 -11.01 -14.30
C TYR A 995 23.47 -9.51 -14.56
N PHE A 996 22.69 -9.12 -15.55
CA PHE A 996 22.49 -7.75 -15.98
C PHE A 996 21.00 -7.52 -16.14
N MET A 997 20.48 -6.45 -15.54
CA MET A 997 19.08 -6.07 -15.60
C MET A 997 18.98 -4.64 -16.08
N ILE A 998 18.00 -4.33 -16.92
CA ILE A 998 17.61 -2.96 -17.26
C ILE A 998 16.13 -2.81 -16.91
N ASP A 999 15.86 -1.96 -15.92
CA ASP A 999 14.53 -1.43 -15.66
C ASP A 999 14.18 -0.39 -16.72
N ASN A 1000 12.94 -0.39 -17.20
CA ASN A 1000 12.45 0.54 -18.20
C ASN A 1000 13.32 0.63 -19.48
N PHE A 1001 13.81 -0.52 -19.97
CA PHE A 1001 14.46 -0.72 -21.27
C PHE A 1001 13.70 -0.11 -22.47
N ALA A 1002 12.37 0.06 -22.37
CA ALA A 1002 11.61 0.82 -23.37
C ALA A 1002 12.15 2.25 -23.55
N ASN A 1003 12.49 2.92 -22.45
CA ASN A 1003 13.09 4.26 -22.44
C ASN A 1003 14.51 4.28 -23.05
N LEU A 1004 15.32 3.23 -22.83
CA LEU A 1004 16.63 3.07 -23.48
C LEU A 1004 16.52 2.97 -25.01
N LEU A 1005 15.44 2.36 -25.52
CA LEU A 1005 15.19 2.28 -26.96
C LEU A 1005 14.62 3.58 -27.55
N ASN A 1006 13.84 4.32 -26.77
CA ASN A 1006 13.27 5.61 -27.14
C ASN A 1006 12.93 6.42 -25.88
N SER A 1007 13.52 7.61 -25.72
CA SER A 1007 13.33 8.48 -24.55
C SER A 1007 11.87 8.93 -24.32
N ASP A 1008 11.02 8.90 -25.35
CA ASP A 1008 9.59 9.20 -25.23
C ASP A 1008 8.78 8.03 -24.62
N TRP A 1009 9.35 6.83 -24.55
CA TRP A 1009 8.75 5.65 -23.94
C TRP A 1009 9.21 5.52 -22.48
N GLY A 1010 8.46 4.78 -21.66
CA GLY A 1010 8.79 4.62 -20.24
C GLY A 1010 8.46 5.82 -19.35
N VAL A 1011 8.13 7.00 -19.90
CA VAL A 1011 7.95 8.23 -19.12
C VAL A 1011 6.62 8.24 -18.36
N GLU A 1012 6.66 8.16 -17.03
CA GLU A 1012 5.49 8.26 -16.16
C GLU A 1012 5.17 9.75 -15.88
N LYS A 1013 4.36 10.32 -16.77
CA LYS A 1013 3.78 11.66 -16.65
C LYS A 1013 2.61 11.64 -15.66
N ARG A 1014 2.67 12.46 -14.61
CA ARG A 1014 1.67 12.53 -13.54
C ARG A 1014 1.26 13.95 -13.20
N LEU A 1015 0.12 14.11 -12.54
CA LEU A 1015 -0.22 15.33 -11.81
C LEU A 1015 0.27 15.24 -10.36
N GLY A 1016 0.68 16.38 -9.78
CA GLY A 1016 1.07 16.44 -8.36
C GLY A 1016 -0.10 16.25 -7.39
N TYR A 1017 -1.29 16.67 -7.79
CA TYR A 1017 -2.57 16.41 -7.14
C TYR A 1017 -3.59 15.98 -8.20
N SER A 1018 -4.64 15.23 -7.84
CA SER A 1018 -5.64 14.70 -8.79
C SER A 1018 -6.68 15.73 -9.25
N ASP A 1019 -6.34 17.03 -9.21
CA ASP A 1019 -7.17 18.16 -9.63
C ASP A 1019 -6.41 19.14 -10.55
N GLN A 1020 -7.14 19.85 -11.41
CA GLN A 1020 -6.67 20.99 -12.20
C GLN A 1020 -7.72 22.10 -12.21
N ALA A 1021 -7.36 23.26 -11.62
CA ALA A 1021 -8.28 24.39 -11.49
C ALA A 1021 -8.34 25.22 -12.79
N VAL A 1022 -9.50 25.23 -13.46
CA VAL A 1022 -9.70 25.92 -14.75
C VAL A 1022 -9.90 27.44 -14.60
N TYR A 1023 -10.53 27.88 -13.52
CA TYR A 1023 -10.74 29.29 -13.15
C TYR A 1023 -10.79 29.44 -11.61
N ASP A 1024 -10.79 30.67 -11.11
CA ASP A 1024 -11.10 30.95 -9.70
C ASP A 1024 -12.53 31.48 -9.54
N LEU A 1025 -13.22 31.03 -8.49
CA LEU A 1025 -14.42 31.68 -8.00
C LEU A 1025 -14.02 33.07 -7.45
N ALA A 1026 -14.69 34.12 -7.90
CA ALA A 1026 -14.50 35.49 -7.42
C ALA A 1026 -15.52 35.87 -6.33
N GLY A 1027 -16.67 35.20 -6.32
CA GLY A 1027 -17.72 35.30 -5.33
C GLY A 1027 -19.04 34.73 -5.85
N ILE A 1028 -20.07 34.81 -5.03
CA ILE A 1028 -21.47 34.52 -5.39
C ILE A 1028 -22.30 35.80 -5.18
N ASP A 1029 -23.16 36.17 -6.14
CA ASP A 1029 -24.01 37.37 -6.00
C ASP A 1029 -25.32 37.13 -5.21
N ASP A 1030 -26.07 38.20 -4.96
CA ASP A 1030 -27.35 38.16 -4.22
C ASP A 1030 -28.42 37.28 -4.88
N GLU A 1031 -28.29 36.96 -6.18
CA GLU A 1031 -29.15 36.01 -6.91
C GLU A 1031 -28.59 34.57 -6.93
N GLY A 1032 -27.44 34.33 -6.30
CA GLY A 1032 -26.78 33.02 -6.26
C GLY A 1032 -25.91 32.71 -7.47
N ARG A 1033 -25.69 33.66 -8.39
CA ARG A 1033 -24.93 33.42 -9.63
C ARG A 1033 -23.43 33.45 -9.37
N TYR A 1034 -22.69 32.67 -10.15
CA TYR A 1034 -21.22 32.65 -10.09
C TYR A 1034 -20.63 33.95 -10.63
N ILE A 1035 -19.69 34.52 -9.88
CA ILE A 1035 -18.75 35.51 -10.38
C ILE A 1035 -17.42 34.78 -10.59
N ILE A 1036 -16.90 34.75 -11.82
CA ILE A 1036 -15.69 33.97 -12.16
C ILE A 1036 -14.53 34.87 -12.59
N ASN A 1037 -13.32 34.48 -12.20
CA ASN A 1037 -12.08 35.21 -12.49
C ASN A 1037 -11.02 34.32 -13.14
N ASN A 1038 -10.10 34.99 -13.83
CA ASN A 1038 -8.82 34.41 -14.23
C ASN A 1038 -8.14 33.77 -13.01
N ARG A 1039 -7.66 32.52 -13.17
CA ARG A 1039 -7.01 31.75 -12.10
C ARG A 1039 -5.80 32.51 -11.54
N HIS A 1040 -5.70 32.61 -10.23
CA HIS A 1040 -4.56 33.20 -9.53
C HIS A 1040 -3.28 32.45 -9.91
N ASN A 1041 -2.27 33.22 -10.34
CA ASN A 1041 -1.02 32.70 -10.93
C ASN A 1041 -1.24 31.83 -12.19
N GLY A 1042 -2.31 32.10 -12.95
CA GLY A 1042 -2.65 31.44 -14.21
C GLY A 1042 -3.20 30.02 -14.05
N ALA A 1043 -3.90 29.55 -15.08
CA ALA A 1043 -4.42 28.18 -15.13
C ALA A 1043 -3.35 27.19 -15.62
N ASP A 1044 -3.43 25.95 -15.14
CA ASP A 1044 -2.87 24.78 -15.83
C ASP A 1044 -4.05 23.84 -16.11
N VAL A 1045 -4.12 23.33 -17.33
CA VAL A 1045 -5.18 22.41 -17.78
C VAL A 1045 -4.62 21.15 -18.44
N ARG A 1046 -3.29 21.00 -18.41
CA ARG A 1046 -2.61 19.79 -18.89
C ARG A 1046 -3.02 18.61 -18.02
N ASN A 1047 -3.05 17.42 -18.62
CA ASN A 1047 -3.28 16.18 -17.88
C ASN A 1047 -2.02 15.63 -17.18
N TYR A 1048 -0.96 16.43 -17.03
CA TYR A 1048 0.22 16.13 -16.23
C TYR A 1048 0.95 17.42 -15.88
N SER A 1049 1.57 17.45 -14.69
CA SER A 1049 2.34 18.59 -14.18
C SER A 1049 3.75 18.22 -13.71
N GLN A 1050 4.06 16.92 -13.67
CA GLN A 1050 5.34 16.34 -13.25
C GLN A 1050 5.68 15.14 -14.14
N ILE A 1051 6.97 14.80 -14.16
CA ILE A 1051 7.46 13.49 -14.60
C ILE A 1051 8.05 12.80 -13.38
N SER A 1052 7.74 11.52 -13.19
CA SER A 1052 8.26 10.73 -12.08
C SER A 1052 9.70 10.31 -12.38
N THR A 1053 10.68 11.04 -11.83
CA THR A 1053 12.11 10.87 -12.19
C THR A 1053 12.62 9.45 -11.95
N SER A 1054 12.24 8.85 -10.82
CA SER A 1054 12.63 7.50 -10.40
C SER A 1054 12.05 6.36 -11.25
N SER A 1055 10.98 6.60 -12.02
CA SER A 1055 10.31 5.58 -12.85
C SER A 1055 10.35 5.87 -14.36
N SER A 1056 10.95 6.99 -14.79
CA SER A 1056 10.87 7.44 -16.18
C SER A 1056 12.14 7.22 -17.02
N ALA A 1057 13.33 7.22 -16.42
CA ALA A 1057 14.54 6.81 -17.13
C ALA A 1057 14.72 5.31 -17.09
N TRP A 1058 15.47 4.77 -18.07
CA TRP A 1058 16.04 3.44 -17.95
C TRP A 1058 17.14 3.43 -16.88
N GLN A 1059 17.23 2.34 -16.12
CA GLN A 1059 18.30 2.13 -15.15
C GLN A 1059 18.82 0.70 -15.25
N ALA A 1060 20.13 0.51 -15.18
CA ALA A 1060 20.75 -0.80 -15.22
C ALA A 1060 21.35 -1.22 -13.88
N LYS A 1061 21.24 -2.51 -13.56
CA LYS A 1061 21.94 -3.17 -12.45
C LYS A 1061 22.83 -4.26 -12.99
N ILE A 1062 24.06 -4.32 -12.50
CA ILE A 1062 24.96 -5.45 -12.70
C ILE A 1062 25.15 -6.16 -11.37
N GLY A 1063 25.08 -7.49 -11.40
CA GLY A 1063 25.27 -8.29 -10.21
C GLY A 1063 25.93 -9.63 -10.48
N VAL A 1064 26.46 -10.19 -9.39
CA VAL A 1064 27.02 -11.53 -9.34
C VAL A 1064 26.33 -12.30 -8.23
N SER A 1065 26.07 -13.58 -8.45
CA SER A 1065 25.65 -14.50 -7.40
C SER A 1065 26.46 -15.79 -7.42
N TYR A 1066 26.39 -16.52 -6.32
CA TYR A 1066 27.05 -17.81 -6.13
C TYR A 1066 26.12 -18.72 -5.35
N LYS A 1067 25.94 -19.96 -5.81
CA LYS A 1067 25.02 -20.94 -5.22
C LYS A 1067 25.58 -22.36 -5.25
N PHE A 1068 25.23 -23.15 -4.24
CA PHE A 1068 25.45 -24.61 -4.17
C PHE A 1068 24.46 -25.26 -3.21
#